data_AF-A0A849HC15-F1
#
_entry.id   AF-A0A849HC15-F1
#
_cell.length_a   1.000
_cell.length_b   1.000
_cell.length_c   1.000
_cell.angle_alpha   90.00
_cell.angle_beta   90.00
_cell.angle_gamma   90.00
#
_symmetry.space_group_name_H-M   'P 1'
#
loop_
_entity.id
_entity.type
_entity.pdbx_description
1 polymer ?
#
loop_
_entity_poly.entity_id
_entity_poly.type
_entity_poly.pdbx_seq_one_letter_code
_entity_poly.pdbx_strand_id
1 'polypeptide(L)'
;MLLRKNIRRSGSSPGRWRPFAGVAILTAAIAATSTAPASAAPQDTAAAARTYYVDCSRDGTGNGTLQSPLTSIEAANAVVLQPGESMLFRRGATCLGQFAPKGDGTAQAPITIAGYGPQTKRAVINADGATNAVLLDATAYLHLTELELTAPGDNKTVRRGVYVYGKDAGTVKGVVVRDLYIHDVRGELPAVLDPGNIGSFVGKAANASGGIIVEAQGTAVPTAFDGLVVEKNRIEDVDRQGIYTWSNWCARPELGRWKGSMCFANWFPHTNMTFRDNQLKSIGGDGIVMKGVAGGVIEGNRLDGFNRRSKSNNAGIWMANADDIVVRENIAERGLGTFDSQGYDVDHATHRITVERNISRNNDGGFLLMCPDGTGSSDVTVRNNISINDGTKHVIFHGCGGPVTRGVLENNTIYIGSGLSPKVYDGTRTIDLTIRNNIIVKEGAGSAPFTVPAGMTVDHNAVNGTTPPATATNTVTAPVLLMAGGVPTADGYRLQEGSSALAAGVGTGYTGPDYFGNPTPAQSPNIGAYQGPGLARTVANGCVPDLSSTPGSMTTKERDVAVTFTVSNDCGAVMPRWRLSFAASDGLTISSRTLQLPALRPGQSVTRTVRGTISPELVDARLTLTATLTRAGATVRELTVPITFRDTTGWTTTQSETFDAMPTGAPPTGWAVSGTKPPVVADVAGERALRADVATGTNAAVWTTSPMPETVRVVSRLRATGSDAALGLQLLDAANAPVVRLSLNASGGVSYTDGSSWVDTSVSYPVGEWMTLEAVITGSTYTVYLDDQLVGQGKVERTGATKVRVQTPSQSGGVGQSFALDEISIQTR
;
A
#
# COMPACT_ATOMS: atom_id res chain seq x y z
N MET A 1 38.05 -40.67 -21.73
CA MET A 1 38.44 -41.96 -22.34
C MET A 1 37.39 -42.31 -23.40
N LEU A 2 37.88 -42.67 -24.59
CA LEU A 2 37.26 -43.04 -25.88
C LEU A 2 35.75 -43.40 -25.92
N LEU A 3 34.91 -42.81 -26.80
CA LEU A 3 34.78 -42.91 -28.27
C LEU A 3 33.86 -44.06 -28.76
N ARG A 4 33.00 -43.70 -29.74
CA ARG A 4 32.50 -44.45 -30.92
C ARG A 4 31.14 -45.19 -30.80
N LYS A 5 30.10 -44.71 -31.51
CA LYS A 5 29.72 -44.97 -32.95
C LYS A 5 28.87 -46.27 -33.04
N ASN A 6 27.75 -46.40 -33.75
CA ASN A 6 27.45 -46.00 -35.12
C ASN A 6 26.02 -46.47 -35.56
N ILE A 7 25.35 -45.70 -36.47
CA ILE A 7 24.67 -46.17 -37.74
C ILE A 7 23.27 -46.87 -37.63
N ARG A 8 22.20 -46.62 -38.43
CA ARG A 8 21.87 -45.98 -39.75
C ARG A 8 20.33 -45.72 -39.84
N ARG A 9 19.84 -44.56 -40.38
CA ARG A 9 19.16 -44.26 -41.70
C ARG A 9 17.75 -44.88 -41.91
N SER A 10 16.72 -44.23 -42.49
CA SER A 10 16.58 -43.22 -43.57
C SER A 10 15.23 -42.46 -43.47
N GLY A 11 15.10 -41.14 -43.71
CA GLY A 11 14.91 -40.41 -45.01
C GLY A 11 13.54 -39.68 -44.95
N SER A 12 13.25 -38.45 -45.41
CA SER A 12 13.83 -37.50 -46.39
C SER A 12 13.35 -36.05 -46.14
N SER A 13 14.18 -35.06 -46.52
CA SER A 13 14.09 -33.57 -46.38
C SER A 13 13.28 -32.89 -47.53
N PRO A 14 13.32 -31.55 -47.85
CA PRO A 14 14.26 -30.43 -47.56
C PRO A 14 13.61 -29.06 -47.20
N GLY A 15 14.31 -27.96 -46.86
CA GLY A 15 15.73 -27.63 -46.87
C GLY A 15 16.05 -26.30 -46.14
N ARG A 16 17.33 -26.10 -45.83
CA ARG A 16 17.98 -24.89 -45.29
C ARG A 16 19.15 -24.52 -46.18
N TRP A 17 19.45 -23.23 -46.34
CA TRP A 17 20.68 -22.74 -46.98
C TRP A 17 21.66 -22.19 -45.93
N ARG A 18 22.95 -22.35 -46.24
CA ARG A 18 24.15 -22.03 -45.46
C ARG A 18 25.06 -21.07 -46.26
N PRO A 19 26.08 -20.47 -45.63
CA PRO A 19 26.88 -19.36 -46.19
C PRO A 19 28.05 -19.86 -47.07
N PHE A 20 28.61 -18.96 -47.89
CA PHE A 20 29.83 -19.19 -48.67
C PHE A 20 30.84 -18.05 -48.50
N ALA A 21 32.11 -18.44 -48.43
CA ALA A 21 33.30 -17.61 -48.65
C ALA A 21 33.96 -18.05 -49.97
N GLY A 22 34.64 -17.15 -50.69
CA GLY A 22 35.39 -17.48 -51.91
C GLY A 22 36.07 -16.27 -52.56
N VAL A 23 37.34 -16.44 -52.93
CA VAL A 23 38.36 -15.46 -53.34
C VAL A 23 38.30 -15.08 -54.84
N ALA A 24 38.95 -13.95 -55.18
CA ALA A 24 39.05 -13.23 -56.46
C ALA A 24 39.87 -13.88 -57.60
N ILE A 25 39.63 -13.45 -58.86
CA ILE A 25 40.57 -13.48 -60.01
C ILE A 25 40.41 -12.22 -60.91
N LEU A 26 41.57 -11.75 -61.39
CA LEU A 26 41.99 -10.59 -62.21
C LEU A 26 41.42 -10.44 -63.65
N THR A 27 41.46 -9.19 -64.16
CA THR A 27 41.93 -8.66 -65.49
C THR A 27 41.06 -7.47 -65.97
N ALA A 28 41.49 -6.38 -66.63
CA ALA A 28 42.78 -5.73 -66.93
C ALA A 28 42.54 -4.30 -67.51
N ALA A 29 43.41 -3.33 -67.16
CA ALA A 29 43.92 -2.14 -67.90
C ALA A 29 42.92 -1.05 -68.43
N ILE A 30 43.18 0.27 -68.51
CA ILE A 30 44.36 1.08 -68.90
C ILE A 30 44.24 2.53 -68.37
N ALA A 31 45.38 3.11 -67.94
CA ALA A 31 45.85 4.52 -67.89
C ALA A 31 45.03 5.61 -67.14
N ALA A 32 45.60 6.66 -66.56
CA ALA A 32 46.93 7.25 -66.67
C ALA A 32 47.33 7.89 -65.33
N THR A 33 48.64 7.89 -65.08
CA THR A 33 49.34 8.51 -63.96
C THR A 33 49.33 10.04 -64.04
N SER A 34 48.81 10.69 -62.99
CA SER A 34 49.23 12.05 -62.61
C SER A 34 49.56 12.05 -61.12
N THR A 35 50.83 12.24 -60.80
CA THR A 35 51.36 12.40 -59.45
C THR A 35 50.85 13.71 -58.84
N ALA A 36 49.89 13.61 -57.92
CA ALA A 36 49.57 14.65 -56.96
C ALA A 36 50.18 14.26 -55.59
N PRO A 37 50.67 15.22 -54.78
CA PRO A 37 51.26 14.89 -53.49
C PRO A 37 50.21 14.24 -52.59
N ALA A 38 50.59 13.15 -51.92
CA ALA A 38 49.77 12.55 -50.88
C ALA A 38 49.62 13.57 -49.73
N SER A 39 48.47 14.25 -49.69
CA SER A 39 48.00 14.90 -48.49
C SER A 39 47.77 13.80 -47.46
N ALA A 40 48.65 13.74 -46.46
CA ALA A 40 48.40 12.91 -45.28
C ALA A 40 47.07 13.37 -44.68
N ALA A 41 46.05 12.51 -44.76
CA ALA A 41 44.83 12.71 -44.03
C ALA A 41 45.20 12.92 -42.55
N PRO A 42 44.68 13.95 -41.87
CA PRO A 42 44.92 14.10 -40.44
C PRO A 42 44.46 12.82 -39.75
N GLN A 43 45.38 12.13 -39.08
CA GLN A 43 44.98 11.18 -38.07
C GLN A 43 44.35 12.02 -36.97
N ASP A 44 43.02 12.01 -36.94
CA ASP A 44 42.23 12.63 -35.89
C ASP A 44 42.49 11.80 -34.62
N THR A 45 43.51 12.19 -33.85
CA THR A 45 43.69 11.71 -32.50
C THR A 45 42.49 12.20 -31.71
N ALA A 46 41.48 11.35 -31.55
CA ALA A 46 40.31 11.64 -30.72
C ALA A 46 40.81 12.07 -29.34
N ALA A 47 40.73 13.38 -29.06
CA ALA A 47 41.09 13.93 -27.77
C ALA A 47 40.24 13.23 -26.70
N ALA A 48 40.86 12.78 -25.61
CA ALA A 48 40.13 12.13 -24.52
C ALA A 48 39.01 13.07 -24.03
N ALA A 49 37.78 12.54 -23.95
CA ALA A 49 36.62 13.33 -23.53
C ALA A 49 36.88 13.96 -22.15
N ARG A 50 36.56 15.25 -22.02
CA ARG A 50 36.88 16.03 -20.82
C ARG A 50 36.08 15.52 -19.62
N THR A 51 36.74 15.49 -18.47
CA THR A 51 36.10 15.24 -17.17
C THR A 51 36.19 16.49 -16.31
N TYR A 52 35.04 16.97 -15.84
CA TYR A 52 34.90 18.06 -14.89
C TYR A 52 34.76 17.50 -13.48
N TYR A 53 35.54 17.99 -12.54
CA TYR A 53 35.49 17.60 -11.14
C TYR A 53 34.85 18.71 -10.31
N VAL A 54 33.96 18.35 -9.38
CA VAL A 54 33.26 19.25 -8.46
C VAL A 54 33.53 18.82 -7.02
N ASP A 55 33.96 19.74 -6.16
CA ASP A 55 34.24 19.53 -4.75
C ASP A 55 33.76 20.73 -3.92
N CYS A 56 32.49 20.70 -3.50
CA CYS A 56 31.88 21.78 -2.71
C CYS A 56 32.39 21.87 -1.27
N SER A 57 33.31 20.98 -0.86
CA SER A 57 34.00 21.10 0.43
C SER A 57 35.22 22.02 0.37
N ARG A 58 35.60 22.49 -0.81
CA ARG A 58 36.73 23.40 -1.02
C ARG A 58 36.25 24.85 -1.15
N ASP A 59 37.05 25.75 -0.62
CA ASP A 59 36.87 27.19 -0.80
C ASP A 59 37.41 27.68 -2.16
N GLY A 60 36.94 28.85 -2.61
CA GLY A 60 37.45 29.55 -3.78
C GLY A 60 36.78 29.16 -5.10
N THR A 61 37.49 29.31 -6.21
CA THR A 61 37.05 28.91 -7.56
C THR A 61 38.02 27.89 -8.15
N GLY A 62 37.54 27.07 -9.09
CA GLY A 62 38.39 26.16 -9.83
C GLY A 62 38.00 26.06 -11.30
N ASN A 63 38.86 25.45 -12.10
CA ASN A 63 38.66 25.32 -13.56
C ASN A 63 38.06 23.95 -13.97
N GLY A 64 37.68 23.13 -12.99
CA GLY A 64 37.06 21.83 -13.17
C GLY A 64 38.04 20.68 -13.45
N THR A 65 39.36 20.91 -13.34
CA THR A 65 40.35 19.82 -13.35
C THR A 65 40.37 19.08 -12.02
N LEU A 66 40.95 17.88 -11.96
CA LEU A 66 41.06 17.12 -10.70
C LEU A 66 41.85 17.89 -9.62
N GLN A 67 42.87 18.66 -10.03
CA GLN A 67 43.70 19.46 -9.14
C GLN A 67 42.99 20.75 -8.68
N SER A 68 42.17 21.34 -9.55
CA SER A 68 41.40 22.57 -9.32
C SER A 68 39.93 22.34 -9.67
N PRO A 69 39.19 21.56 -8.86
CA PRO A 69 37.79 21.23 -9.12
C PRO A 69 36.91 22.49 -8.99
N LEU A 70 35.76 22.49 -9.66
CA LEU A 70 34.68 23.44 -9.38
C LEU A 70 34.24 23.30 -7.92
N THR A 71 33.81 24.38 -7.29
CA THR A 71 33.57 24.43 -5.84
C THR A 71 32.10 24.66 -5.48
N SER A 72 31.20 24.78 -6.47
CA SER A 72 29.77 25.01 -6.21
C SER A 72 28.87 24.45 -7.31
N ILE A 73 27.57 24.33 -7.01
CA ILE A 73 26.54 23.92 -7.97
C ILE A 73 26.35 24.97 -9.06
N GLU A 74 26.46 26.25 -8.74
CA GLU A 74 26.36 27.35 -9.71
C GLU A 74 27.48 27.25 -10.76
N ALA A 75 28.71 26.97 -10.31
CA ALA A 75 29.84 26.77 -11.20
C ALA A 75 29.66 25.51 -12.07
N ALA A 76 29.11 24.43 -11.49
CA ALA A 76 28.77 23.22 -12.22
C ALA A 76 27.69 23.48 -13.31
N ASN A 77 26.62 24.21 -12.98
CA ASN A 77 25.53 24.57 -13.89
C ASN A 77 25.96 25.54 -15.03
N ALA A 78 27.11 26.19 -14.90
CA ALA A 78 27.67 27.05 -15.93
C ALA A 78 28.35 26.26 -17.07
N VAL A 79 28.68 24.99 -16.84
CA VAL A 79 29.33 24.12 -17.84
C VAL A 79 28.29 23.57 -18.82
N VAL A 80 28.59 23.64 -20.12
CA VAL A 80 27.84 22.94 -21.18
C VAL A 80 28.67 21.74 -21.62
N LEU A 81 28.22 20.54 -21.25
CA LEU A 81 28.90 19.29 -21.53
C LEU A 81 28.73 18.92 -23.01
N GLN A 82 29.77 18.34 -23.60
CA GLN A 82 29.78 17.77 -24.94
C GLN A 82 29.62 16.25 -24.90
N PRO A 83 29.31 15.59 -26.04
CA PRO A 83 29.21 14.14 -26.09
C PRO A 83 30.45 13.43 -25.51
N GLY A 84 30.21 12.47 -24.61
CA GLY A 84 31.23 11.68 -23.92
C GLY A 84 31.87 12.36 -22.71
N GLU A 85 31.59 13.64 -22.45
CA GLU A 85 32.13 14.33 -21.29
C GLU A 85 31.47 13.89 -19.98
N SER A 86 32.19 14.11 -18.88
CA SER A 86 31.73 13.72 -17.55
C SER A 86 31.78 14.88 -16.56
N MET A 87 30.85 14.90 -15.60
CA MET A 87 30.91 15.76 -14.42
C MET A 87 30.82 14.90 -13.15
N LEU A 88 31.88 14.95 -12.34
CA LEU A 88 32.07 14.07 -11.20
C LEU A 88 32.09 14.87 -9.89
N PHE A 89 31.24 14.50 -8.94
CA PHE A 89 31.13 15.12 -7.62
C PHE A 89 31.95 14.38 -6.56
N ARG A 90 32.66 15.11 -5.69
CA ARG A 90 33.54 14.53 -4.67
C ARG A 90 32.73 13.72 -3.66
N ARG A 91 32.99 12.42 -3.57
CA ARG A 91 32.40 11.53 -2.57
C ARG A 91 32.67 12.04 -1.15
N GLY A 92 31.62 12.10 -0.33
CA GLY A 92 31.65 12.66 1.02
C GLY A 92 31.49 14.18 1.11
N ALA A 93 31.45 14.91 0.00
CA ALA A 93 31.09 16.33 -0.01
C ALA A 93 29.57 16.52 -0.17
N THR A 94 29.07 17.62 0.39
CA THR A 94 27.69 18.10 0.19
C THR A 94 27.71 19.36 -0.64
N CYS A 95 26.98 19.34 -1.74
CA CYS A 95 26.75 20.48 -2.62
C CYS A 95 25.32 20.98 -2.42
N LEU A 96 25.17 22.28 -2.17
CA LEU A 96 23.89 22.94 -1.91
C LEU A 96 23.33 23.57 -3.19
N GLY A 97 22.01 23.47 -3.37
CA GLY A 97 21.27 24.03 -4.51
C GLY A 97 20.85 22.98 -5.55
N GLN A 98 20.12 23.43 -6.56
CA GLN A 98 19.65 22.59 -7.67
C GLN A 98 20.73 22.41 -8.74
N PHE A 99 21.12 21.16 -9.01
CA PHE A 99 21.95 20.83 -10.16
C PHE A 99 21.11 20.68 -11.42
N ALA A 100 21.49 21.37 -12.49
CA ALA A 100 20.81 21.35 -13.79
C ALA A 100 21.87 21.29 -14.91
N PRO A 101 22.38 20.09 -15.26
CA PRO A 101 23.39 19.95 -16.31
C PRO A 101 22.86 20.38 -17.67
N LYS A 102 23.76 20.89 -18.52
CA LYS A 102 23.47 21.31 -19.89
C LYS A 102 24.27 20.49 -20.89
N GLY A 103 23.70 20.32 -22.07
CA GLY A 103 24.32 19.61 -23.18
C GLY A 103 23.68 18.25 -23.44
N ASP A 104 23.91 17.74 -24.65
CA ASP A 104 23.39 16.47 -25.11
C ASP A 104 24.54 15.52 -25.40
N GLY A 105 24.38 14.28 -24.95
CA GLY A 105 25.25 13.19 -25.37
C GLY A 105 24.85 12.64 -26.73
N THR A 106 25.48 11.53 -27.10
CA THR A 106 25.02 10.67 -28.20
C THR A 106 24.92 9.23 -27.73
N ALA A 107 24.28 8.36 -28.50
CA ALA A 107 24.19 6.93 -28.18
C ALA A 107 25.59 6.28 -28.01
N GLN A 108 26.59 6.74 -28.77
CA GLN A 108 27.96 6.23 -28.71
C GLN A 108 28.82 6.92 -27.65
N ALA A 109 28.44 8.14 -27.24
CA ALA A 109 29.18 8.96 -26.29
C ALA A 109 28.20 9.71 -25.37
N PRO A 110 27.57 9.02 -24.40
CA PRO A 110 26.65 9.64 -23.46
C PRO A 110 27.40 10.55 -22.47
N ILE A 111 26.73 11.59 -22.00
CA ILE A 111 27.22 12.41 -20.88
C ILE A 111 27.10 11.61 -19.59
N THR A 112 28.11 11.66 -18.72
CA THR A 112 28.07 10.97 -17.41
C THR A 112 28.16 11.94 -16.24
N ILE A 113 27.19 11.87 -15.33
CA ILE A 113 27.19 12.56 -14.05
C ILE A 113 27.33 11.52 -12.94
N ALA A 114 28.40 11.59 -12.14
CA ALA A 114 28.67 10.58 -11.11
C ALA A 114 29.46 11.10 -9.90
N GLY A 115 29.82 10.22 -8.96
CA GLY A 115 30.73 10.52 -7.86
C GLY A 115 32.19 10.13 -8.14
N TYR A 116 33.18 10.82 -7.56
CA TYR A 116 34.59 10.43 -7.62
C TYR A 116 35.29 10.48 -6.26
N GLY A 117 36.45 9.81 -6.18
CA GLY A 117 37.31 9.77 -5.00
C GLY A 117 37.14 8.48 -4.17
N PRO A 118 38.03 8.25 -3.19
CA PRO A 118 38.13 6.95 -2.51
C PRO A 118 37.12 6.74 -1.37
N GLN A 119 36.34 7.76 -1.01
CA GLN A 119 35.37 7.69 0.10
C GLN A 119 34.22 6.75 -0.25
N THR A 120 33.69 6.02 0.74
CA THR A 120 32.55 5.11 0.55
C THR A 120 31.21 5.84 0.54
N LYS A 121 31.10 6.96 1.27
CA LYS A 121 29.90 7.81 1.24
C LYS A 121 29.72 8.44 -0.14
N ARG A 122 28.49 8.49 -0.65
CA ARG A 122 28.17 9.14 -1.93
C ARG A 122 28.42 10.66 -1.83
N ALA A 123 28.53 11.31 -2.98
CA ALA A 123 28.46 12.77 -3.02
C ALA A 123 27.00 13.20 -2.88
N VAL A 124 26.73 14.20 -2.04
CA VAL A 124 25.37 14.65 -1.72
C VAL A 124 25.04 15.91 -2.52
N ILE A 125 23.90 15.91 -3.20
CA ILE A 125 23.27 17.13 -3.71
C ILE A 125 22.02 17.37 -2.87
N ASN A 126 22.03 18.44 -2.09
CA ASN A 126 20.90 18.88 -1.30
C ASN A 126 20.28 20.10 -2.00
N ALA A 127 18.99 20.00 -2.33
CA ALA A 127 18.27 21.06 -3.04
C ALA A 127 18.32 22.43 -2.32
N ASP A 128 18.58 22.47 -1.00
CA ASP A 128 18.73 23.71 -0.21
C ASP A 128 17.56 24.69 -0.40
N GLY A 129 16.34 24.17 -0.31
CA GLY A 129 15.11 24.94 -0.52
C GLY A 129 14.71 25.12 -1.99
N ALA A 130 15.50 24.66 -2.97
CA ALA A 130 15.08 24.55 -4.37
C ALA A 130 14.08 23.41 -4.57
N THR A 131 13.33 23.45 -5.68
CA THR A 131 12.29 22.46 -6.00
C THR A 131 12.86 21.08 -6.25
N ASN A 132 14.01 20.98 -6.92
CA ASN A 132 14.62 19.71 -7.31
C ASN A 132 16.07 19.66 -6.80
N ALA A 133 16.55 18.49 -6.39
CA ALA A 133 17.98 18.30 -6.20
C ALA A 133 18.69 18.26 -7.58
N VAL A 134 18.13 17.49 -8.53
CA VAL A 134 18.60 17.44 -9.92
C VAL A 134 17.45 17.70 -10.90
N LEU A 135 17.67 18.58 -11.87
CA LEU A 135 16.79 18.83 -13.02
C LEU A 135 17.51 18.42 -14.31
N LEU A 136 16.98 17.42 -15.01
CA LEU A 136 17.38 17.05 -16.36
C LEU A 136 16.37 17.65 -17.34
N ASP A 137 16.66 18.84 -17.86
CA ASP A 137 15.77 19.59 -18.75
C ASP A 137 16.13 19.35 -20.21
N ALA A 138 15.33 18.55 -20.89
CA ALA A 138 15.46 18.18 -22.30
C ALA A 138 16.87 17.68 -22.71
N THR A 139 17.60 17.02 -21.80
CA THR A 139 18.95 16.49 -22.04
C THR A 139 18.91 15.07 -22.57
N ALA A 140 19.43 14.84 -23.78
CA ALA A 140 19.51 13.53 -24.41
C ALA A 140 20.82 12.80 -24.06
N TYR A 141 20.76 11.47 -24.00
CA TYR A 141 21.88 10.55 -23.78
C TYR A 141 22.73 10.94 -22.55
N LEU A 142 22.08 11.15 -21.42
CA LEU A 142 22.71 11.50 -20.15
C LEU A 142 22.51 10.38 -19.13
N HIS A 143 23.61 9.98 -18.48
CA HIS A 143 23.62 9.00 -17.40
C HIS A 143 23.87 9.71 -16.07
N LEU A 144 22.89 9.67 -15.17
CA LEU A 144 22.98 10.16 -13.80
C LEU A 144 23.15 8.97 -12.85
N THR A 145 24.27 8.93 -12.11
CA THR A 145 24.58 7.75 -11.32
C THR A 145 25.36 8.00 -10.04
N GLU A 146 25.24 7.08 -9.09
CA GLU A 146 26.06 6.99 -7.89
C GLU A 146 25.96 8.13 -6.85
N LEU A 147 25.00 9.05 -6.99
CA LEU A 147 24.81 10.21 -6.11
C LEU A 147 23.79 9.97 -4.98
N GLU A 148 23.89 10.78 -3.93
CA GLU A 148 22.88 10.91 -2.88
C GLU A 148 22.14 12.24 -3.05
N LEU A 149 20.81 12.21 -3.05
CA LEU A 149 19.97 13.36 -3.38
C LEU A 149 18.93 13.60 -2.28
N THR A 150 18.83 14.84 -1.81
CA THR A 150 17.83 15.27 -0.83
C THR A 150 17.11 16.55 -1.25
N ALA A 151 15.84 16.64 -0.89
CA ALA A 151 15.05 17.87 -1.09
C ALA A 151 14.05 18.06 0.07
N PRO A 152 14.56 18.49 1.24
CA PRO A 152 13.71 18.73 2.40
C PRO A 152 12.62 19.75 2.12
N GLY A 153 11.52 19.67 2.86
CA GLY A 153 10.33 20.46 2.66
C GLY A 153 9.30 20.26 3.76
N ASP A 154 8.18 20.98 3.66
CA ASP A 154 7.12 21.05 4.67
C ASP A 154 5.82 20.37 4.22
N ASN A 155 5.87 19.62 3.12
CA ASN A 155 4.73 18.99 2.43
C ASN A 155 3.68 19.97 1.88
N LYS A 156 4.00 21.27 1.74
CA LYS A 156 3.10 22.28 1.14
C LYS A 156 3.57 22.79 -0.22
N THR A 157 4.79 22.44 -0.61
CA THR A 157 5.41 22.87 -1.86
C THR A 157 6.05 21.70 -2.56
N VAL A 158 6.17 21.79 -3.88
CA VAL A 158 6.76 20.71 -4.67
C VAL A 158 8.23 20.50 -4.31
N ARG A 159 8.59 19.24 -4.06
CA ARG A 159 9.98 18.80 -3.88
C ARG A 159 10.25 17.54 -4.68
N ARG A 160 11.45 17.46 -5.26
CA ARG A 160 11.89 16.30 -6.05
C ARG A 160 13.34 15.94 -5.82
N GLY A 161 13.65 14.64 -5.86
CA GLY A 161 15.02 14.17 -6.00
C GLY A 161 15.53 14.46 -7.41
N VAL A 162 14.95 13.79 -8.40
CA VAL A 162 15.25 13.97 -9.82
C VAL A 162 13.99 14.41 -10.56
N TYR A 163 14.11 15.45 -11.37
CA TYR A 163 13.08 15.87 -12.31
C TYR A 163 13.61 15.74 -13.74
N VAL A 164 13.08 14.76 -14.48
CA VAL A 164 13.37 14.58 -15.91
C VAL A 164 12.26 15.27 -16.68
N TYR A 165 12.57 16.42 -17.26
CA TYR A 165 11.59 17.33 -17.83
C TYR A 165 11.82 17.57 -19.31
N GLY A 166 10.74 17.72 -20.08
CA GLY A 166 10.81 18.20 -21.44
C GLY A 166 9.56 19.01 -21.77
N LYS A 167 9.74 20.13 -22.46
CA LYS A 167 8.63 20.95 -22.96
C LYS A 167 8.92 21.41 -24.38
N ASP A 168 8.01 21.09 -25.29
CA ASP A 168 8.14 21.43 -26.71
C ASP A 168 9.52 21.02 -27.29
N ALA A 169 10.05 19.88 -26.83
CA ALA A 169 11.44 19.46 -27.03
C ALA A 169 11.60 18.33 -28.07
N GLY A 170 10.50 17.79 -28.60
CA GLY A 170 10.56 16.57 -29.40
C GLY A 170 10.80 15.33 -28.54
N THR A 171 11.34 14.28 -29.14
CA THR A 171 11.67 13.04 -28.43
C THR A 171 13.07 13.10 -27.84
N VAL A 172 13.17 13.11 -26.51
CA VAL A 172 14.43 13.02 -25.76
C VAL A 172 14.80 11.55 -25.56
N LYS A 173 16.05 11.18 -25.85
CA LYS A 173 16.47 9.77 -25.91
C LYS A 173 17.54 9.42 -24.88
N GLY A 174 17.56 8.16 -24.44
CA GLY A 174 18.74 7.57 -23.80
C GLY A 174 19.11 8.13 -22.43
N VAL A 175 18.13 8.64 -21.67
CA VAL A 175 18.36 9.07 -20.28
C VAL A 175 18.41 7.85 -19.36
N VAL A 176 19.44 7.76 -18.52
CA VAL A 176 19.60 6.68 -17.54
C VAL A 176 19.77 7.28 -16.14
N VAL A 177 18.90 6.88 -15.21
CA VAL A 177 18.92 7.29 -13.80
C VAL A 177 19.15 6.04 -12.95
N ARG A 178 20.37 5.88 -12.40
CA ARG A 178 20.74 4.60 -11.79
C ARG A 178 21.63 4.69 -10.56
N ASP A 179 21.50 3.72 -9.66
CA ASP A 179 22.31 3.63 -8.44
C ASP A 179 22.32 4.93 -7.61
N LEU A 180 21.19 5.64 -7.58
CA LEU A 180 21.01 6.80 -6.73
C LEU A 180 20.50 6.39 -5.35
N TYR A 181 20.85 7.19 -4.35
CA TYR A 181 20.22 7.16 -3.04
C TYR A 181 19.41 8.45 -2.85
N ILE A 182 18.09 8.36 -2.91
CA ILE A 182 17.18 9.50 -2.85
C ILE A 182 16.39 9.41 -1.55
N HIS A 183 16.53 10.40 -0.67
CA HIS A 183 15.81 10.39 0.59
C HIS A 183 15.51 11.79 1.12
N ASP A 184 14.62 11.86 2.11
CA ASP A 184 14.18 13.11 2.74
C ASP A 184 13.69 14.14 1.72
N VAL A 185 12.91 13.67 0.74
CA VAL A 185 12.22 14.51 -0.23
C VAL A 185 10.80 14.75 0.28
N ARG A 186 10.52 15.94 0.82
CA ARG A 186 9.24 16.25 1.49
C ARG A 186 8.38 17.19 0.64
N GLY A 187 7.90 16.64 -0.47
CA GLY A 187 7.09 17.36 -1.44
C GLY A 187 5.61 17.42 -1.08
N GLU A 188 4.87 18.15 -1.91
CA GLU A 188 3.50 18.56 -1.67
C GLU A 188 2.55 17.37 -1.46
N LEU A 189 1.78 17.41 -0.36
CA LEU A 189 0.73 16.44 -0.05
C LEU A 189 -0.65 17.12 -0.09
N PRO A 190 -1.72 16.36 -0.41
CA PRO A 190 -3.06 16.93 -0.45
C PRO A 190 -3.57 17.26 0.96
N ALA A 191 -4.19 18.43 1.11
CA ALA A 191 -4.94 18.80 2.32
C ALA A 191 -6.35 18.18 2.37
N VAL A 192 -6.89 17.80 1.20
CA VAL A 192 -8.20 17.16 1.05
C VAL A 192 -8.00 15.69 0.70
N LEU A 193 -8.64 14.79 1.43
CA LEU A 193 -8.47 13.34 1.25
C LEU A 193 -9.62 12.68 0.49
N ASP A 194 -10.67 13.45 0.18
CA ASP A 194 -11.87 12.96 -0.50
C ASP A 194 -11.53 12.49 -1.94
N PRO A 195 -11.75 11.19 -2.26
CA PRO A 195 -11.52 10.62 -3.59
C PRO A 195 -12.28 11.32 -4.72
N GLY A 196 -13.44 11.90 -4.43
CA GLY A 196 -14.25 12.62 -5.41
C GLY A 196 -13.74 14.03 -5.70
N ASN A 197 -12.79 14.53 -4.92
CA ASN A 197 -12.34 15.91 -4.98
C ASN A 197 -10.98 16.03 -5.70
N ILE A 198 -10.88 16.98 -6.64
CA ILE A 198 -9.63 17.26 -7.36
C ILE A 198 -8.48 17.68 -6.42
N GLY A 199 -8.79 18.24 -5.26
CA GLY A 199 -7.82 18.58 -4.21
C GLY A 199 -7.07 17.37 -3.64
N SER A 200 -7.61 16.15 -3.77
CA SER A 200 -6.91 14.91 -3.41
C SER A 200 -5.78 14.54 -4.36
N PHE A 201 -5.73 15.17 -5.54
CA PHE A 201 -4.68 15.02 -6.55
C PHE A 201 -3.55 16.06 -6.41
N VAL A 202 -3.59 16.95 -5.41
CA VAL A 202 -2.47 17.88 -5.14
C VAL A 202 -1.16 17.13 -4.93
N GLY A 203 -0.09 17.58 -5.57
CA GLY A 203 1.21 16.89 -5.61
C GLY A 203 1.24 15.64 -6.52
N LYS A 204 0.18 15.38 -7.29
CA LYS A 204 0.06 14.33 -8.32
C LYS A 204 -0.27 14.98 -9.67
N ALA A 205 -0.06 14.26 -10.77
CA ALA A 205 -0.23 14.73 -12.14
C ALA A 205 0.80 15.79 -12.61
N ALA A 206 0.38 16.86 -13.30
CA ALA A 206 1.29 17.89 -13.76
C ALA A 206 2.00 18.53 -12.57
N ASN A 207 3.30 18.79 -12.68
CA ASN A 207 4.12 19.33 -11.61
C ASN A 207 4.08 18.45 -10.32
N ALA A 208 3.97 17.13 -10.43
CA ALA A 208 3.94 16.20 -9.30
C ALA A 208 5.19 16.30 -8.38
N SER A 209 5.04 15.93 -7.10
CA SER A 209 6.15 15.81 -6.15
C SER A 209 6.63 14.37 -6.02
N GLY A 210 7.92 14.13 -5.77
CA GLY A 210 8.38 12.77 -5.48
C GLY A 210 9.86 12.50 -5.74
N GLY A 211 10.24 11.23 -5.72
CA GLY A 211 11.64 10.81 -5.78
C GLY A 211 12.23 11.06 -7.17
N ILE A 212 11.66 10.39 -8.17
CA ILE A 212 12.00 10.55 -9.58
C ILE A 212 10.73 10.85 -10.35
N ILE A 213 10.63 12.05 -10.90
CA ILE A 213 9.48 12.50 -11.70
C ILE A 213 9.93 12.68 -13.14
N VAL A 214 9.22 12.06 -14.08
CA VAL A 214 9.40 12.22 -15.52
C VAL A 214 8.18 12.95 -16.08
N GLU A 215 8.38 14.10 -16.71
CA GLU A 215 7.29 14.95 -17.16
C GLU A 215 7.53 15.51 -18.56
N ALA A 216 6.58 15.24 -19.47
CA ALA A 216 6.52 15.89 -20.78
C ALA A 216 5.37 16.90 -20.84
N GLN A 217 5.68 18.11 -21.30
CA GLN A 217 4.76 19.23 -21.40
C GLN A 217 4.81 19.86 -22.80
N GLY A 218 3.96 20.86 -23.04
CA GLY A 218 3.98 21.68 -24.25
C GLY A 218 2.75 21.55 -25.13
N THR A 219 2.60 22.44 -26.10
CA THR A 219 1.48 22.43 -27.07
C THR A 219 1.93 22.61 -28.51
N ALA A 220 3.18 23.01 -28.72
CA ALA A 220 3.72 23.32 -30.03
C ALA A 220 4.45 22.13 -30.65
N VAL A 221 5.26 21.41 -29.87
CA VAL A 221 6.05 20.27 -30.36
C VAL A 221 5.77 19.04 -29.50
N PRO A 222 5.24 17.95 -30.09
CA PRO A 222 5.05 16.68 -29.38
C PRO A 222 6.31 16.26 -28.64
N THR A 223 6.20 16.09 -27.32
CA THR A 223 7.35 15.85 -26.45
C THR A 223 7.20 14.51 -25.73
N ALA A 224 8.25 13.68 -25.78
CA ALA A 224 8.26 12.36 -25.18
C ALA A 224 9.68 11.94 -24.80
N PHE A 225 9.78 10.83 -24.06
CA PHE A 225 11.05 10.20 -23.72
C PHE A 225 11.07 8.80 -24.34
N ASP A 226 12.18 8.44 -24.98
CA ASP A 226 12.39 7.14 -25.62
C ASP A 226 13.61 6.43 -25.02
N GLY A 227 13.41 5.21 -24.54
CA GLY A 227 14.48 4.40 -23.96
C GLY A 227 14.97 4.89 -22.59
N LEU A 228 14.11 5.53 -21.79
CA LEU A 228 14.46 5.98 -20.45
C LEU A 228 14.56 4.79 -19.49
N VAL A 229 15.65 4.72 -18.73
CA VAL A 229 15.92 3.65 -17.76
C VAL A 229 16.05 4.23 -16.35
N VAL A 230 15.26 3.70 -15.41
CA VAL A 230 15.38 3.98 -13.97
C VAL A 230 15.70 2.67 -13.26
N GLU A 231 16.94 2.50 -12.80
CA GLU A 231 17.38 1.22 -12.25
C GLU A 231 18.22 1.27 -10.98
N LYS A 232 18.06 0.27 -10.11
CA LYS A 232 18.94 0.05 -8.95
C LYS A 232 19.00 1.24 -7.98
N ASN A 233 17.98 2.09 -7.98
CA ASN A 233 17.92 3.22 -7.07
C ASN A 233 17.37 2.78 -5.70
N ARG A 234 17.87 3.39 -4.62
CA ARG A 234 17.27 3.33 -3.30
C ARG A 234 16.53 4.64 -3.03
N ILE A 235 15.22 4.56 -2.86
CA ILE A 235 14.35 5.71 -2.65
C ILE A 235 13.62 5.51 -1.33
N GLU A 236 13.85 6.36 -0.35
CA GLU A 236 13.20 6.22 0.96
C GLU A 236 12.72 7.53 1.53
N ASP A 237 11.59 7.50 2.24
CA ASP A 237 11.11 8.66 2.97
C ASP A 237 10.82 9.86 2.05
N VAL A 238 10.04 9.59 1.00
CA VAL A 238 9.72 10.52 -0.09
C VAL A 238 8.23 10.84 -0.17
N ASP A 239 7.92 12.12 -0.42
CA ASP A 239 6.58 12.66 -0.64
C ASP A 239 6.52 13.46 -1.96
N ARG A 240 5.49 13.33 -2.80
CA ARG A 240 4.36 12.40 -2.71
C ARG A 240 4.69 11.04 -3.35
N GLN A 241 5.23 11.03 -4.57
CA GLN A 241 5.41 9.83 -5.39
C GLN A 241 6.80 9.22 -5.27
N GLY A 242 6.95 7.91 -5.51
CA GLY A 242 8.26 7.27 -5.61
C GLY A 242 8.91 7.52 -6.97
N ILE A 243 8.49 6.78 -8.00
CA ILE A 243 8.84 6.96 -9.41
C ILE A 243 7.56 7.25 -10.17
N TYR A 244 7.47 8.36 -10.90
CA TYR A 244 6.22 8.79 -11.51
C TYR A 244 6.44 9.38 -12.89
N THR A 245 5.64 8.96 -13.87
CA THR A 245 5.60 9.60 -15.19
C THR A 245 4.30 10.37 -15.40
N TRP A 246 4.38 11.46 -16.14
CA TRP A 246 3.22 12.22 -16.57
C TRP A 246 3.48 12.92 -17.91
N SER A 247 2.44 13.05 -18.73
CA SER A 247 2.49 13.86 -19.95
C SER A 247 1.16 14.54 -20.21
N ASN A 248 1.17 15.76 -20.75
CA ASN A 248 -0.03 16.47 -21.19
C ASN A 248 -0.45 16.03 -22.62
N TRP A 249 0.48 15.39 -23.34
CA TRP A 249 0.27 14.68 -24.61
C TRP A 249 -0.47 13.35 -24.38
N CYS A 250 -1.60 13.43 -23.69
CA CYS A 250 -2.33 12.28 -23.18
C CYS A 250 -3.74 12.10 -23.78
N ALA A 251 -4.21 13.02 -24.64
CA ALA A 251 -5.56 12.95 -25.17
C ALA A 251 -5.71 11.86 -26.25
N ARG A 252 -6.44 10.80 -25.92
CA ARG A 252 -6.90 9.73 -26.84
C ARG A 252 -8.39 9.42 -26.61
N PRO A 253 -9.11 8.82 -27.57
CA PRO A 253 -10.54 8.52 -27.43
C PRO A 253 -10.91 7.75 -26.16
N GLU A 254 -10.03 6.86 -25.70
CA GLU A 254 -10.25 5.95 -24.59
C GLU A 254 -10.17 6.65 -23.22
N LEU A 255 -9.49 7.80 -23.15
CA LEU A 255 -9.32 8.58 -21.91
C LEU A 255 -10.37 9.71 -21.84
N GLY A 256 -11.58 9.36 -21.40
CA GLY A 256 -12.72 10.28 -21.36
C GLY A 256 -12.64 11.36 -20.28
N ARG A 257 -12.43 10.98 -19.01
CA ARG A 257 -12.57 11.89 -17.84
C ARG A 257 -11.62 13.09 -17.84
N TRP A 258 -10.42 12.95 -18.40
CA TRP A 258 -9.34 13.95 -18.27
C TRP A 258 -9.08 14.75 -19.55
N LYS A 259 -9.82 14.46 -20.62
CA LYS A 259 -9.70 15.15 -21.91
C LYS A 259 -10.15 16.60 -21.79
N GLY A 260 -9.32 17.53 -22.26
CA GLY A 260 -9.60 18.97 -22.26
C GLY A 260 -9.40 19.67 -20.90
N SER A 261 -9.09 18.95 -19.83
CA SER A 261 -8.71 19.53 -18.53
C SER A 261 -7.21 19.36 -18.27
N MET A 262 -6.77 18.11 -18.07
CA MET A 262 -5.38 17.76 -17.81
C MET A 262 -4.68 17.18 -19.04
N CYS A 263 -5.47 16.62 -19.98
CA CYS A 263 -5.03 16.05 -21.24
C CYS A 263 -5.56 16.87 -22.42
N PHE A 264 -4.80 17.85 -22.87
CA PHE A 264 -5.23 18.76 -23.95
C PHE A 264 -4.43 18.59 -25.25
N ALA A 265 -3.27 17.92 -25.22
CA ALA A 265 -2.50 17.62 -26.42
C ALA A 265 -2.72 16.16 -26.85
N ASN A 266 -2.72 15.92 -28.17
CA ASN A 266 -2.94 14.59 -28.75
C ASN A 266 -1.94 13.58 -28.18
N TRP A 267 -2.42 12.36 -27.95
CA TRP A 267 -1.64 11.24 -27.44
C TRP A 267 -0.31 11.08 -28.20
N PHE A 268 0.79 11.33 -27.48
CA PHE A 268 2.16 11.16 -27.94
C PHE A 268 2.98 10.55 -26.80
N PRO A 269 2.98 9.22 -26.68
CA PRO A 269 3.46 8.55 -25.49
C PRO A 269 4.99 8.55 -25.38
N HIS A 270 5.47 8.39 -24.16
CA HIS A 270 6.82 7.89 -23.94
C HIS A 270 6.93 6.45 -24.49
N THR A 271 8.14 6.04 -24.88
CA THR A 271 8.35 4.71 -25.45
C THR A 271 9.55 4.01 -24.82
N ASN A 272 9.48 2.67 -24.78
CA ASN A 272 10.59 1.80 -24.36
C ASN A 272 11.13 2.11 -22.94
N MET A 273 10.25 2.41 -21.99
CA MET A 273 10.67 2.74 -20.62
C MET A 273 10.95 1.49 -19.78
N THR A 274 12.00 1.53 -18.98
CA THR A 274 12.36 0.42 -18.07
C THR A 274 12.57 0.91 -16.64
N PHE A 275 11.74 0.45 -15.72
CA PHE A 275 11.89 0.68 -14.28
C PHE A 275 12.25 -0.64 -13.59
N ARG A 276 13.51 -0.82 -13.18
CA ARG A 276 13.96 -2.12 -12.68
C ARG A 276 14.86 -2.11 -11.47
N ASP A 277 14.79 -3.16 -10.66
CA ASP A 277 15.67 -3.39 -9.51
C ASP A 277 15.72 -2.24 -8.50
N ASN A 278 14.69 -1.37 -8.45
CA ASN A 278 14.63 -0.26 -7.52
C ASN A 278 14.11 -0.72 -6.15
N GLN A 279 14.63 -0.13 -5.08
CA GLN A 279 14.19 -0.34 -3.70
C GLN A 279 13.52 0.93 -3.18
N LEU A 280 12.21 0.85 -2.96
CA LEU A 280 11.39 1.96 -2.48
C LEU A 280 10.90 1.64 -1.06
N LYS A 281 10.98 2.62 -0.15
CA LYS A 281 10.48 2.47 1.21
C LYS A 281 9.81 3.74 1.73
N SER A 282 8.72 3.63 2.49
CA SER A 282 8.10 4.77 3.17
C SER A 282 7.71 5.89 2.19
N ILE A 283 6.96 5.53 1.14
CA ILE A 283 6.48 6.47 0.11
C ILE A 283 5.15 7.09 0.54
N GLY A 284 5.03 8.41 0.35
CA GLY A 284 3.90 9.21 0.81
C GLY A 284 2.58 8.86 0.14
N GLY A 285 2.61 8.72 -1.18
CA GLY A 285 1.50 8.42 -2.09
C GLY A 285 1.80 7.16 -2.91
N ASP A 286 1.80 7.28 -4.24
CA ASP A 286 2.03 6.16 -5.16
C ASP A 286 3.49 5.70 -5.17
N GLY A 287 3.70 4.39 -5.31
CA GLY A 287 5.05 3.81 -5.38
C GLY A 287 5.72 4.04 -6.73
N ILE A 288 5.36 3.23 -7.73
CA ILE A 288 5.90 3.29 -9.10
C ILE A 288 4.74 3.45 -10.08
N VAL A 289 4.77 4.50 -10.90
CA VAL A 289 3.71 4.83 -11.85
C VAL A 289 4.27 5.02 -13.24
N MET A 290 3.75 4.27 -14.20
CA MET A 290 4.08 4.37 -15.61
C MET A 290 2.86 4.81 -16.42
N LYS A 291 2.57 6.12 -16.38
CA LYS A 291 1.50 6.76 -17.13
C LYS A 291 1.99 7.31 -18.46
N GLY A 292 1.20 7.18 -19.51
CA GLY A 292 1.50 7.84 -20.78
C GLY A 292 2.57 7.12 -21.61
N VAL A 293 2.64 5.79 -21.54
CA VAL A 293 3.74 4.98 -22.11
C VAL A 293 3.23 3.94 -23.11
N ALA A 294 3.95 3.75 -24.20
CA ALA A 294 3.78 2.64 -25.14
C ALA A 294 5.04 1.79 -25.19
N GLY A 295 4.94 0.54 -24.74
CA GLY A 295 6.09 -0.36 -24.57
C GLY A 295 6.89 -0.02 -23.32
N GLY A 296 6.72 -0.81 -22.25
CA GLY A 296 7.43 -0.58 -21.01
C GLY A 296 7.52 -1.80 -20.10
N VAL A 297 8.54 -1.79 -19.23
CA VAL A 297 8.80 -2.88 -18.28
C VAL A 297 8.98 -2.30 -16.88
N ILE A 298 8.23 -2.84 -15.91
CA ILE A 298 8.44 -2.63 -14.49
C ILE A 298 8.84 -3.97 -13.89
N GLU A 299 10.12 -4.16 -13.54
CA GLU A 299 10.62 -5.47 -13.12
C GLU A 299 11.58 -5.50 -11.92
N GLY A 300 11.49 -6.52 -11.08
CA GLY A 300 12.47 -6.72 -9.99
C GLY A 300 12.45 -5.64 -8.91
N ASN A 301 11.45 -4.76 -8.88
CA ASN A 301 11.37 -3.67 -7.90
C ASN A 301 10.81 -4.18 -6.57
N ARG A 302 11.29 -3.59 -5.47
CA ARG A 302 10.74 -3.82 -4.13
C ARG A 302 10.19 -2.53 -3.55
N LEU A 303 8.88 -2.47 -3.35
CA LEU A 303 8.16 -1.38 -2.73
C LEU A 303 7.66 -1.80 -1.35
N ASP A 304 8.22 -1.19 -0.30
CA ASP A 304 7.87 -1.40 1.09
C ASP A 304 7.23 -0.15 1.70
N GLY A 305 5.90 -0.17 1.76
CA GLY A 305 5.14 0.90 2.37
C GLY A 305 4.93 2.08 1.45
N PHE A 306 3.71 2.21 0.96
CA PHE A 306 3.22 3.30 0.14
C PHE A 306 1.90 3.83 0.70
N ASN A 307 1.44 4.96 0.18
CA ASN A 307 0.31 5.74 0.70
C ASN A 307 0.46 6.12 2.20
N ARG A 308 1.70 6.21 2.70
CA ARG A 308 1.99 6.35 4.13
C ARG A 308 1.51 7.68 4.73
N ARG A 309 1.49 8.73 3.91
CA ARG A 309 1.27 10.12 4.37
C ARG A 309 0.18 10.85 3.59
N SER A 310 0.02 10.56 2.30
CA SER A 310 -1.01 11.16 1.44
C SER A 310 -2.42 10.77 1.87
N LYS A 311 -2.64 9.51 2.29
CA LYS A 311 -3.95 8.99 2.75
C LYS A 311 -5.12 9.24 1.77
N SER A 312 -4.81 9.38 0.50
CA SER A 312 -5.76 9.55 -0.61
C SER A 312 -5.58 8.40 -1.62
N ASN A 313 -6.19 8.51 -2.80
CA ASN A 313 -6.12 7.54 -3.89
C ASN A 313 -4.69 7.35 -4.42
N ASN A 314 -4.04 6.29 -3.93
CA ASN A 314 -2.72 5.88 -4.35
C ASN A 314 -2.59 4.35 -4.34
N ALA A 315 -1.86 3.80 -5.30
CA ALA A 315 -1.57 2.37 -5.42
C ALA A 315 -0.05 2.10 -5.42
N GLY A 316 0.32 0.83 -5.31
CA GLY A 316 1.72 0.43 -5.19
C GLY A 316 2.47 0.60 -6.51
N ILE A 317 2.22 -0.30 -7.47
CA ILE A 317 2.83 -0.30 -8.80
C ILE A 317 1.72 -0.32 -9.86
N TRP A 318 1.66 0.71 -10.70
CA TRP A 318 0.53 0.86 -11.62
C TRP A 318 0.83 1.64 -12.88
N MET A 319 -0.12 1.54 -13.82
CA MET A 319 -0.06 2.23 -15.11
C MET A 319 -1.44 2.76 -15.48
N ALA A 320 -1.45 3.87 -16.22
CA ALA A 320 -2.66 4.46 -16.78
C ALA A 320 -2.34 5.07 -18.14
N ASN A 321 -3.31 5.06 -19.04
CA ASN A 321 -3.18 5.56 -20.39
C ASN A 321 -1.90 4.99 -21.00
N ALA A 322 -1.83 3.67 -21.13
CA ALA A 322 -0.60 2.98 -21.48
C ALA A 322 -0.87 1.73 -22.31
N ASP A 323 0.08 1.40 -23.18
CA ASP A 323 -0.03 0.29 -24.12
C ASP A 323 1.22 -0.59 -23.99
N ASP A 324 1.06 -1.92 -24.06
CA ASP A 324 2.17 -2.89 -24.11
C ASP A 324 3.12 -2.83 -22.89
N ILE A 325 2.54 -2.87 -21.67
CA ILE A 325 3.30 -2.83 -20.42
C ILE A 325 3.40 -4.22 -19.78
N VAL A 326 4.62 -4.58 -19.36
CA VAL A 326 4.89 -5.79 -18.57
C VAL A 326 5.33 -5.40 -17.16
N VAL A 327 4.57 -5.84 -16.17
CA VAL A 327 4.90 -5.72 -14.74
C VAL A 327 5.22 -7.10 -14.21
N ARG A 328 6.49 -7.35 -13.90
CA ARG A 328 6.93 -8.70 -13.48
C ARG A 328 7.94 -8.74 -12.36
N GLU A 329 7.94 -9.82 -11.58
CA GLU A 329 9.00 -10.07 -10.58
C GLU A 329 9.15 -8.95 -9.53
N ASN A 330 8.10 -8.17 -9.31
CA ASN A 330 8.08 -7.11 -8.30
C ASN A 330 7.53 -7.62 -6.97
N ILE A 331 7.83 -6.89 -5.89
CA ILE A 331 7.22 -7.04 -4.57
C ILE A 331 6.61 -5.70 -4.17
N ALA A 332 5.29 -5.68 -3.97
CA ALA A 332 4.56 -4.51 -3.44
C ALA A 332 3.90 -4.87 -2.10
N GLU A 333 4.31 -4.20 -1.02
CA GLU A 333 3.85 -4.56 0.32
C GLU A 333 3.53 -3.37 1.23
N ARG A 334 2.62 -3.61 2.19
CA ARG A 334 2.27 -2.67 3.27
C ARG A 334 1.72 -1.33 2.78
N GLY A 335 0.92 -1.34 1.72
CA GLY A 335 0.07 -0.20 1.33
C GLY A 335 -0.95 0.13 2.41
N LEU A 336 -1.11 1.42 2.75
CA LEU A 336 -2.00 1.87 3.82
C LEU A 336 -3.19 2.69 3.29
N GLY A 337 -4.42 2.29 3.67
CA GLY A 337 -5.64 3.05 3.37
C GLY A 337 -6.74 2.24 2.71
N THR A 338 -7.92 2.86 2.57
CA THR A 338 -9.15 2.23 2.04
C THR A 338 -9.65 2.85 0.75
N PHE A 339 -9.16 4.03 0.37
CA PHE A 339 -9.58 4.69 -0.88
C PHE A 339 -8.97 4.06 -2.14
N ASP A 340 -7.87 3.34 -1.97
CA ASP A 340 -7.20 2.43 -2.92
C ASP A 340 -6.24 1.57 -2.06
N SER A 341 -4.93 1.65 -2.29
CA SER A 341 -3.86 0.94 -1.58
C SER A 341 -3.67 -0.52 -1.98
N GLN A 342 -4.06 -0.88 -3.20
CA GLN A 342 -3.73 -2.17 -3.82
C GLN A 342 -2.24 -2.23 -4.16
N GLY A 343 -1.66 -3.43 -4.07
CA GLY A 343 -0.27 -3.65 -4.45
C GLY A 343 -0.01 -3.32 -5.93
N TYR A 344 -0.95 -3.71 -6.80
CA TYR A 344 -0.91 -3.46 -8.24
C TYR A 344 -2.21 -2.83 -8.72
N ASP A 345 -2.13 -2.02 -9.79
CA ASP A 345 -3.31 -1.43 -10.41
C ASP A 345 -3.16 -1.34 -11.94
N VAL A 346 -4.22 -1.71 -12.65
CA VAL A 346 -4.39 -1.53 -14.10
C VAL A 346 -5.50 -0.51 -14.32
N ASP A 347 -5.10 0.72 -14.59
CA ASP A 347 -5.98 1.89 -14.60
C ASP A 347 -6.40 2.27 -16.04
N HIS A 348 -7.04 3.42 -16.18
CA HIS A 348 -7.80 3.91 -17.33
C HIS A 348 -7.05 3.86 -18.68
N ALA A 349 -7.78 3.62 -19.77
CA ALA A 349 -7.29 3.75 -21.15
C ALA A 349 -6.03 2.92 -21.46
N THR A 350 -6.00 1.69 -20.94
CA THR A 350 -4.80 0.86 -20.95
C THR A 350 -5.01 -0.46 -21.74
N HIS A 351 -4.04 -0.86 -22.56
CA HIS A 351 -4.17 -1.99 -23.50
C HIS A 351 -2.96 -2.92 -23.47
N ARG A 352 -3.20 -4.24 -23.61
CA ARG A 352 -2.14 -5.28 -23.73
C ARG A 352 -1.18 -5.25 -22.54
N ILE A 353 -1.74 -5.47 -21.36
CA ILE A 353 -1.00 -5.39 -20.09
C ILE A 353 -0.78 -6.78 -19.54
N THR A 354 0.44 -7.04 -19.11
CA THR A 354 0.78 -8.28 -18.41
C THR A 354 1.28 -7.96 -17.01
N VAL A 355 0.59 -8.46 -15.98
CA VAL A 355 1.04 -8.44 -14.59
C VAL A 355 1.36 -9.87 -14.19
N GLU A 356 2.65 -10.23 -14.13
CA GLU A 356 3.05 -11.62 -13.94
C GLU A 356 4.19 -11.88 -12.97
N ARG A 357 4.16 -13.02 -12.27
CA ARG A 357 5.26 -13.43 -11.36
C ARG A 357 5.59 -12.39 -10.28
N ASN A 358 4.61 -11.63 -9.82
CA ASN A 358 4.77 -10.65 -8.76
C ASN A 358 4.33 -11.20 -7.39
N ILE A 359 4.80 -10.55 -6.32
CA ILE A 359 4.28 -10.73 -4.96
C ILE A 359 3.55 -9.45 -4.52
N SER A 360 2.38 -9.62 -3.90
CA SER A 360 1.74 -8.60 -3.07
C SER A 360 1.56 -9.10 -1.64
N ARG A 361 1.81 -8.24 -0.64
CA ARG A 361 1.69 -8.63 0.78
C ARG A 361 1.15 -7.53 1.67
N ASN A 362 0.17 -7.86 2.51
CA ASN A 362 -0.33 -7.01 3.58
C ASN A 362 -0.71 -5.59 3.10
N ASN A 363 -1.22 -5.47 1.88
CA ASN A 363 -1.73 -4.21 1.35
C ASN A 363 -3.18 -4.03 1.79
N ASP A 364 -3.48 -2.92 2.46
CA ASP A 364 -4.83 -2.66 3.00
C ASP A 364 -5.91 -2.72 1.90
N GLY A 365 -5.58 -2.24 0.69
CA GLY A 365 -6.50 -2.10 -0.43
C GLY A 365 -6.73 -3.36 -1.27
N GLY A 366 -5.82 -4.33 -1.23
CA GLY A 366 -5.91 -5.53 -2.05
C GLY A 366 -4.65 -5.93 -2.80
N PHE A 367 -4.77 -7.02 -3.56
CA PHE A 367 -3.74 -7.43 -4.51
C PHE A 367 -3.77 -6.54 -5.75
N LEU A 368 -4.93 -6.46 -6.41
CA LEU A 368 -5.09 -5.87 -7.72
C LEU A 368 -6.30 -4.95 -7.76
N LEU A 369 -6.07 -3.72 -8.21
CA LEU A 369 -7.11 -2.82 -8.71
C LEU A 369 -7.18 -2.93 -10.23
N MET A 370 -8.40 -2.97 -10.75
CA MET A 370 -8.71 -2.76 -12.15
C MET A 370 -9.63 -1.57 -12.20
N CYS A 371 -9.09 -0.43 -12.62
CA CYS A 371 -9.82 0.82 -12.62
C CYS A 371 -9.88 1.40 -14.02
N PRO A 372 -10.65 0.83 -14.97
CA PRO A 372 -10.84 1.46 -16.27
C PRO A 372 -11.82 2.66 -16.21
N ASP A 373 -11.67 3.59 -17.17
CA ASP A 373 -12.58 4.72 -17.43
C ASP A 373 -12.87 4.81 -18.93
N GLY A 374 -13.84 5.64 -19.31
CA GLY A 374 -14.16 5.88 -20.73
C GLY A 374 -14.58 4.60 -21.47
N THR A 375 -13.88 4.29 -22.57
CA THR A 375 -14.15 3.10 -23.40
C THR A 375 -13.55 1.82 -22.82
N GLY A 376 -12.85 1.90 -21.69
CA GLY A 376 -12.33 0.74 -20.96
C GLY A 376 -10.85 0.48 -21.11
N SER A 377 -10.43 -0.63 -20.52
CA SER A 377 -9.11 -1.25 -20.71
C SER A 377 -9.31 -2.62 -21.37
N SER A 378 -8.33 -3.11 -22.12
CA SER A 378 -8.48 -4.41 -22.78
C SER A 378 -7.19 -5.19 -22.92
N ASP A 379 -7.34 -6.51 -23.11
CA ASP A 379 -6.22 -7.45 -23.26
C ASP A 379 -5.29 -7.41 -22.02
N VAL A 380 -5.90 -7.49 -20.83
CA VAL A 380 -5.21 -7.50 -19.54
C VAL A 380 -5.02 -8.94 -19.09
N THR A 381 -3.77 -9.35 -18.87
CA THR A 381 -3.41 -10.67 -18.34
C THR A 381 -2.73 -10.53 -16.99
N VAL A 382 -3.30 -11.13 -15.95
CA VAL A 382 -2.73 -11.18 -14.61
C VAL A 382 -2.47 -12.63 -14.25
N ARG A 383 -1.19 -13.04 -14.19
CA ARG A 383 -0.86 -14.46 -14.02
C ARG A 383 0.35 -14.80 -13.17
N ASN A 384 0.35 -16.00 -12.60
CA ASN A 384 1.49 -16.53 -11.84
C ASN A 384 1.91 -15.62 -10.68
N ASN A 385 1.02 -14.78 -10.14
CA ASN A 385 1.31 -13.91 -9.01
C ASN A 385 0.96 -14.60 -7.69
N ILE A 386 1.59 -14.16 -6.60
CA ILE A 386 1.31 -14.63 -5.24
C ILE A 386 0.84 -13.44 -4.40
N SER A 387 -0.39 -13.52 -3.89
CA SER A 387 -0.95 -12.54 -2.94
C SER A 387 -1.02 -13.13 -1.53
N ILE A 388 -0.55 -12.37 -0.55
CA ILE A 388 -0.39 -12.82 0.83
C ILE A 388 -1.05 -11.81 1.76
N ASN A 389 -2.19 -12.18 2.35
CA ASN A 389 -2.89 -11.37 3.36
C ASN A 389 -3.21 -9.93 2.88
N ASP A 390 -3.46 -9.74 1.60
CA ASP A 390 -3.93 -8.45 1.09
C ASP A 390 -5.43 -8.23 1.37
N GLY A 391 -5.89 -6.99 1.20
CA GLY A 391 -7.30 -6.63 1.28
C GLY A 391 -7.81 -6.47 2.70
N THR A 392 -6.92 -6.31 3.69
CA THR A 392 -7.27 -6.24 5.13
C THR A 392 -8.33 -5.19 5.46
N LYS A 393 -8.50 -4.16 4.62
CA LYS A 393 -9.54 -3.13 4.78
C LYS A 393 -10.42 -2.95 3.53
N HIS A 394 -10.28 -3.81 2.53
CA HIS A 394 -11.00 -3.67 1.27
C HIS A 394 -11.27 -5.04 0.58
N VAL A 395 -10.61 -5.34 -0.54
CA VAL A 395 -10.90 -6.51 -1.40
C VAL A 395 -9.64 -7.03 -2.06
N ILE A 396 -9.54 -8.32 -2.40
CA ILE A 396 -8.38 -8.87 -3.13
C ILE A 396 -8.33 -8.34 -4.57
N PHE A 397 -9.39 -8.56 -5.34
CA PHE A 397 -9.57 -8.07 -6.71
C PHE A 397 -10.64 -6.97 -6.75
N HIS A 398 -10.23 -5.73 -6.99
CA HIS A 398 -11.14 -4.59 -7.01
C HIS A 398 -11.41 -4.13 -8.45
N GLY A 399 -12.68 -4.00 -8.84
CA GLY A 399 -13.10 -3.27 -10.03
C GLY A 399 -13.71 -1.91 -9.66
N CYS A 400 -13.03 -0.79 -9.97
CA CYS A 400 -13.49 0.55 -9.58
C CYS A 400 -14.63 1.10 -10.47
N GLY A 401 -14.86 0.49 -11.65
CA GLY A 401 -15.74 1.01 -12.69
C GLY A 401 -15.20 0.70 -14.09
N GLY A 402 -15.84 1.24 -15.13
CA GLY A 402 -15.48 1.04 -16.55
C GLY A 402 -15.59 -0.40 -17.09
N PRO A 403 -15.54 -0.60 -18.42
CA PRO A 403 -15.45 -1.94 -18.99
C PRO A 403 -14.00 -2.44 -19.04
N VAL A 404 -13.80 -3.73 -18.73
CA VAL A 404 -12.61 -4.50 -19.15
C VAL A 404 -13.06 -5.47 -20.23
N THR A 405 -12.31 -5.59 -21.32
CA THR A 405 -12.57 -6.62 -22.35
C THR A 405 -11.37 -7.53 -22.57
N ARG A 406 -11.63 -8.82 -22.79
CA ARG A 406 -10.60 -9.86 -22.94
C ARG A 406 -9.60 -9.87 -21.77
N GLY A 407 -10.11 -9.67 -20.55
CA GLY A 407 -9.32 -9.75 -19.34
C GLY A 407 -9.14 -11.21 -18.88
N VAL A 408 -7.97 -11.56 -18.35
CA VAL A 408 -7.71 -12.89 -17.79
C VAL A 408 -6.95 -12.77 -16.47
N LEU A 409 -7.51 -13.36 -15.41
CA LEU A 409 -6.82 -13.62 -14.14
C LEU A 409 -6.56 -15.12 -14.06
N GLU A 410 -5.30 -15.55 -14.24
CA GLU A 410 -4.98 -16.98 -14.30
C GLU A 410 -3.75 -17.42 -13.51
N ASN A 411 -3.77 -18.65 -12.98
CA ASN A 411 -2.60 -19.23 -12.32
C ASN A 411 -2.04 -18.38 -11.16
N ASN A 412 -2.86 -17.55 -10.51
CA ASN A 412 -2.45 -16.81 -9.32
C ASN A 412 -2.68 -17.66 -8.07
N THR A 413 -1.87 -17.45 -7.02
CA THR A 413 -2.07 -18.05 -5.70
C THR A 413 -2.40 -16.96 -4.69
N ILE A 414 -3.61 -16.97 -4.17
CA ILE A 414 -4.13 -16.01 -3.19
C ILE A 414 -4.28 -16.72 -1.84
N TYR A 415 -3.64 -16.18 -0.81
CA TYR A 415 -3.73 -16.69 0.54
C TYR A 415 -4.22 -15.62 1.51
N ILE A 416 -5.25 -15.97 2.26
CA ILE A 416 -5.90 -15.11 3.25
C ILE A 416 -5.80 -15.81 4.60
N GLY A 417 -4.99 -15.26 5.50
CA GLY A 417 -4.76 -15.80 6.84
C GLY A 417 -5.92 -15.63 7.82
N SER A 418 -5.71 -16.16 9.02
CA SER A 418 -6.66 -16.06 10.14
C SER A 418 -6.87 -14.61 10.59
N GLY A 419 -8.10 -14.29 10.97
CA GLY A 419 -8.54 -12.97 11.42
C GLY A 419 -8.86 -11.98 10.30
N LEU A 420 -8.59 -12.33 9.04
CA LEU A 420 -8.84 -11.45 7.89
C LEU A 420 -10.22 -11.71 7.28
N SER A 421 -10.87 -10.63 6.83
CA SER A 421 -12.21 -10.68 6.23
C SER A 421 -12.36 -9.96 4.87
N PRO A 422 -11.41 -10.05 3.91
CA PRO A 422 -11.54 -9.38 2.62
C PRO A 422 -12.63 -10.04 1.76
N LYS A 423 -13.32 -9.28 0.91
CA LYS A 423 -13.98 -9.90 -0.25
C LYS A 423 -12.91 -10.42 -1.23
N VAL A 424 -13.16 -11.53 -1.90
CA VAL A 424 -12.24 -11.99 -2.98
C VAL A 424 -12.36 -11.09 -4.20
N TYR A 425 -13.60 -10.72 -4.56
CA TYR A 425 -13.88 -9.84 -5.69
C TYR A 425 -14.95 -8.82 -5.31
N ASP A 426 -14.79 -7.58 -5.77
CA ASP A 426 -15.78 -6.52 -5.66
C ASP A 426 -15.70 -5.63 -6.91
N GLY A 427 -16.85 -5.27 -7.47
CA GLY A 427 -16.96 -4.47 -8.71
C GLY A 427 -18.31 -4.67 -9.37
N THR A 428 -18.87 -3.62 -9.98
CA THR A 428 -20.31 -3.54 -10.30
C THR A 428 -20.67 -3.40 -11.79
N ARG A 429 -19.70 -3.46 -12.71
CA ARG A 429 -19.91 -3.19 -14.14
C ARG A 429 -19.58 -4.38 -15.05
N THR A 430 -20.04 -4.30 -16.32
CA THR A 430 -19.78 -5.29 -17.37
C THR A 430 -18.28 -5.44 -17.61
N ILE A 431 -17.75 -6.59 -17.23
CA ILE A 431 -16.33 -6.93 -17.36
C ILE A 431 -16.30 -8.30 -18.03
N ASP A 432 -15.74 -8.35 -19.25
CA ASP A 432 -15.39 -9.58 -19.93
C ASP A 432 -14.04 -10.06 -19.38
N LEU A 433 -14.13 -10.80 -18.27
CA LEU A 433 -13.03 -11.32 -17.48
C LEU A 433 -13.18 -12.82 -17.27
N THR A 434 -12.10 -13.53 -17.57
CA THR A 434 -11.95 -14.95 -17.24
C THR A 434 -11.08 -15.10 -16.00
N ILE A 435 -11.61 -15.74 -14.96
CA ILE A 435 -10.89 -16.10 -13.75
C ILE A 435 -10.70 -17.61 -13.76
N ARG A 436 -9.48 -18.09 -14.00
CA ARG A 436 -9.21 -19.53 -14.12
C ARG A 436 -7.90 -19.99 -13.52
N ASN A 437 -7.78 -21.27 -13.17
CA ASN A 437 -6.55 -21.84 -12.62
C ASN A 437 -5.99 -21.09 -11.40
N ASN A 438 -6.77 -20.30 -10.65
CA ASN A 438 -6.29 -19.61 -9.46
C ASN A 438 -6.48 -20.49 -8.21
N ILE A 439 -5.53 -20.44 -7.28
CA ILE A 439 -5.71 -20.94 -5.92
C ILE A 439 -6.21 -19.80 -5.05
N ILE A 440 -7.30 -20.01 -4.32
CA ILE A 440 -7.83 -19.10 -3.30
C ILE A 440 -7.99 -19.89 -2.00
N VAL A 441 -7.16 -19.57 -1.00
CA VAL A 441 -7.16 -20.23 0.31
C VAL A 441 -7.50 -19.21 1.39
N LYS A 442 -8.53 -19.51 2.18
CA LYS A 442 -8.85 -18.80 3.43
C LYS A 442 -8.62 -19.74 4.62
N GLU A 443 -7.80 -19.34 5.59
CA GLU A 443 -7.53 -20.13 6.80
C GLU A 443 -7.96 -19.40 8.07
N GLY A 444 -8.37 -20.15 9.10
CA GLY A 444 -8.72 -19.62 10.42
C GLY A 444 -9.93 -18.68 10.46
N ALA A 445 -10.02 -17.87 11.53
CA ALA A 445 -11.15 -16.98 11.79
C ALA A 445 -11.31 -15.89 10.72
N GLY A 446 -12.49 -15.28 10.59
CA GLY A 446 -12.83 -14.32 9.54
C GLY A 446 -13.46 -14.99 8.31
N SER A 447 -13.74 -14.20 7.26
CA SER A 447 -14.45 -14.68 6.06
C SER A 447 -13.76 -14.24 4.76
N ALA A 448 -14.11 -14.83 3.63
CA ALA A 448 -13.61 -14.35 2.34
C ALA A 448 -14.65 -14.57 1.23
N PRO A 449 -15.78 -13.85 1.25
CA PRO A 449 -16.85 -14.09 0.29
C PRO A 449 -16.34 -13.91 -1.14
N PHE A 450 -16.59 -14.92 -1.98
CA PHE A 450 -16.22 -14.90 -3.39
C PHE A 450 -17.48 -14.88 -4.24
N THR A 451 -17.87 -13.66 -4.62
CA THR A 451 -19.01 -13.39 -5.51
C THR A 451 -18.51 -12.62 -6.71
N VAL A 452 -19.04 -12.93 -7.90
CA VAL A 452 -18.74 -12.17 -9.12
C VAL A 452 -20.03 -11.66 -9.75
N PRO A 453 -20.00 -10.51 -10.44
CA PRO A 453 -21.09 -10.05 -11.30
C PRO A 453 -21.42 -11.04 -12.43
N ALA A 454 -22.61 -10.91 -13.00
CA ALA A 454 -22.99 -11.61 -14.22
C ALA A 454 -22.06 -11.23 -15.40
N GLY A 455 -21.75 -12.19 -16.27
CA GLY A 455 -20.93 -11.99 -17.46
C GLY A 455 -19.44 -12.33 -17.30
N MET A 456 -18.97 -12.60 -16.08
CA MET A 456 -17.62 -13.16 -15.86
C MET A 456 -17.61 -14.68 -16.01
N THR A 457 -16.51 -15.21 -16.53
CA THR A 457 -16.26 -16.66 -16.57
C THR A 457 -15.38 -17.04 -15.40
N VAL A 458 -15.85 -17.95 -14.53
CA VAL A 458 -15.08 -18.50 -13.42
C VAL A 458 -14.98 -20.01 -13.61
N ASP A 459 -13.77 -20.52 -13.86
CA ASP A 459 -13.55 -21.88 -14.33
C ASP A 459 -12.23 -22.49 -13.84
N HIS A 460 -12.18 -23.77 -13.47
CA HIS A 460 -10.95 -24.47 -13.05
C HIS A 460 -10.13 -23.76 -11.95
N ASN A 461 -10.77 -23.11 -10.97
CA ASN A 461 -10.07 -22.55 -9.81
C ASN A 461 -10.06 -23.56 -8.66
N ALA A 462 -9.10 -23.47 -7.75
CA ALA A 462 -9.11 -24.21 -6.49
C ALA A 462 -9.49 -23.26 -5.35
N VAL A 463 -10.54 -23.60 -4.60
CA VAL A 463 -11.11 -22.73 -3.56
C VAL A 463 -11.24 -23.53 -2.26
N ASN A 464 -10.54 -23.11 -1.21
CA ASN A 464 -10.60 -23.72 0.11
C ASN A 464 -10.85 -22.68 1.21
N GLY A 465 -11.63 -23.07 2.23
CA GLY A 465 -11.98 -22.19 3.36
C GLY A 465 -12.94 -21.05 3.03
N THR A 466 -13.44 -21.01 1.80
CA THR A 466 -14.55 -20.16 1.36
C THR A 466 -15.35 -20.89 0.27
N THR A 467 -16.46 -20.31 -0.16
CA THR A 467 -17.36 -20.87 -1.17
C THR A 467 -17.11 -20.19 -2.52
N PRO A 468 -16.96 -20.95 -3.63
CA PRO A 468 -16.86 -20.36 -4.96
C PRO A 468 -18.19 -19.69 -5.38
N PRO A 469 -18.18 -18.77 -6.37
CA PRO A 469 -19.40 -18.22 -6.93
C PRO A 469 -20.31 -19.31 -7.49
N ALA A 470 -21.63 -19.13 -7.43
CA ALA A 470 -22.60 -20.12 -7.91
C ALA A 470 -22.47 -20.41 -9.43
N THR A 471 -21.93 -19.46 -10.20
CA THR A 471 -21.68 -19.59 -11.64
C THR A 471 -20.34 -20.26 -11.97
N ALA A 472 -19.53 -20.59 -10.95
CA ALA A 472 -18.22 -21.19 -11.17
C ALA A 472 -18.34 -22.64 -11.64
N THR A 473 -17.49 -23.03 -12.59
CA THR A 473 -17.44 -24.38 -13.16
C THR A 473 -16.07 -25.02 -12.91
N ASN A 474 -16.03 -26.36 -12.86
CA ASN A 474 -14.80 -27.14 -12.67
C ASN A 474 -13.95 -26.72 -11.45
N THR A 475 -14.58 -26.17 -10.40
CA THR A 475 -13.88 -25.72 -9.20
C THR A 475 -13.36 -26.92 -8.40
N VAL A 476 -12.08 -26.91 -8.06
CA VAL A 476 -11.50 -27.85 -7.11
C VAL A 476 -11.76 -27.37 -5.68
N THR A 477 -12.59 -28.10 -4.95
CA THR A 477 -12.88 -27.83 -3.53
C THR A 477 -12.17 -28.79 -2.57
N ALA A 478 -11.50 -29.81 -3.10
CA ALA A 478 -10.64 -30.71 -2.34
C ALA A 478 -9.40 -29.97 -1.79
N PRO A 479 -8.73 -30.48 -0.74
CA PRO A 479 -7.64 -29.78 -0.07
C PRO A 479 -6.45 -29.43 -0.98
N VAL A 480 -6.12 -28.14 -1.03
CA VAL A 480 -4.91 -27.58 -1.62
C VAL A 480 -3.85 -27.51 -0.53
N LEU A 481 -2.76 -28.25 -0.73
CA LEU A 481 -1.68 -28.36 0.23
C LEU A 481 -0.53 -27.44 -0.18
N LEU A 482 -0.43 -26.26 0.46
CA LEU A 482 0.69 -25.33 0.31
C LEU A 482 1.82 -25.68 1.28
N MET A 483 3.09 -25.51 0.90
CA MET A 483 4.25 -25.81 1.75
C MET A 483 4.17 -25.14 3.13
N ALA A 484 3.81 -23.87 3.16
CA ALA A 484 3.63 -23.07 4.36
C ALA A 484 2.85 -21.77 4.04
N GLY A 485 1.53 -21.86 3.95
CA GLY A 485 0.68 -20.66 3.80
C GLY A 485 0.96 -19.60 4.87
N GLY A 486 0.85 -18.33 4.48
CA GLY A 486 0.96 -17.16 5.38
C GLY A 486 2.39 -16.75 5.75
N VAL A 487 3.42 -17.40 5.20
CA VAL A 487 4.80 -16.93 5.30
C VAL A 487 5.06 -15.82 4.29
N PRO A 488 5.96 -14.87 4.54
CA PRO A 488 6.23 -13.80 3.58
C PRO A 488 6.98 -14.30 2.33
N THR A 489 7.62 -15.46 2.36
CA THR A 489 8.45 -15.98 1.26
C THR A 489 7.65 -16.80 0.25
N ALA A 490 7.95 -16.64 -1.04
CA ALA A 490 7.30 -17.40 -2.11
C ALA A 490 7.37 -18.93 -1.91
N ASP A 491 8.45 -19.45 -1.32
CA ASP A 491 8.64 -20.90 -1.12
C ASP A 491 7.51 -21.56 -0.33
N GLY A 492 6.78 -20.82 0.51
CA GLY A 492 5.61 -21.32 1.23
C GLY A 492 4.41 -21.66 0.34
N TYR A 493 4.43 -21.23 -0.93
CA TYR A 493 3.32 -21.33 -1.88
C TYR A 493 3.56 -22.38 -2.97
N ARG A 494 4.63 -23.17 -2.85
CA ARG A 494 4.78 -24.40 -3.64
C ARG A 494 3.76 -25.45 -3.19
N LEU A 495 3.42 -26.36 -4.10
CA LEU A 495 2.46 -27.42 -3.83
C LEU A 495 3.14 -28.64 -3.21
N GLN A 496 2.51 -29.21 -2.20
CA GLN A 496 2.94 -30.48 -1.61
C GLN A 496 2.51 -31.66 -2.49
N GLU A 497 3.18 -32.81 -2.32
CA GLU A 497 2.68 -34.10 -2.80
C GLU A 497 1.25 -34.33 -2.30
N GLY A 498 0.36 -34.82 -3.18
CA GLY A 498 -1.05 -35.06 -2.85
C GLY A 498 -1.96 -33.83 -2.84
N SER A 499 -1.44 -32.64 -3.14
CA SER A 499 -2.28 -31.44 -3.32
C SER A 499 -3.27 -31.62 -4.48
N SER A 500 -4.54 -31.26 -4.26
CA SER A 500 -5.59 -31.33 -5.28
C SER A 500 -5.39 -30.38 -6.48
N ALA A 501 -4.49 -29.41 -6.34
CA ALA A 501 -4.16 -28.44 -7.39
C ALA A 501 -3.17 -28.97 -8.43
N LEU A 502 -2.52 -30.12 -8.20
CA LEU A 502 -1.55 -30.71 -9.12
C LEU A 502 -2.24 -31.23 -10.39
N ALA A 503 -1.76 -30.80 -11.56
CA ALA A 503 -2.26 -31.16 -12.89
C ALA A 503 -3.79 -31.03 -13.09
N ALA A 504 -4.44 -30.17 -12.29
CA ALA A 504 -5.90 -30.02 -12.26
C ALA A 504 -6.41 -28.79 -13.04
N GLY A 505 -5.51 -27.98 -13.59
CA GLY A 505 -5.86 -26.78 -14.35
C GLY A 505 -6.16 -27.07 -15.81
N VAL A 506 -6.70 -26.05 -16.49
CA VAL A 506 -6.96 -26.05 -17.93
C VAL A 506 -5.81 -25.38 -18.69
N GLY A 507 -5.43 -25.90 -19.85
CA GLY A 507 -4.44 -25.28 -20.73
C GLY A 507 -4.83 -23.85 -21.13
N THR A 508 -3.94 -22.89 -20.90
CA THR A 508 -4.20 -21.47 -21.19
C THR A 508 -3.55 -20.98 -22.50
N GLY A 509 -2.73 -21.83 -23.13
CA GLY A 509 -1.86 -21.47 -24.26
C GLY A 509 -0.54 -20.81 -23.86
N TYR A 510 -0.39 -20.42 -22.59
CA TYR A 510 0.88 -19.93 -22.05
C TYR A 510 1.84 -21.10 -21.78
N THR A 511 3.07 -21.00 -22.29
CA THR A 511 4.14 -22.00 -22.14
C THR A 511 5.41 -21.43 -21.49
N GLY A 512 5.35 -20.17 -21.03
CA GLY A 512 6.45 -19.53 -20.31
C GLY A 512 6.59 -20.03 -18.87
N PRO A 513 7.52 -19.45 -18.09
CA PRO A 513 7.75 -19.86 -16.72
C PRO A 513 6.64 -19.42 -15.76
N ASP A 514 6.41 -20.24 -14.73
CA ASP A 514 5.65 -19.90 -13.51
C ASP A 514 6.45 -18.92 -12.61
N TYR A 515 5.95 -18.64 -11.40
CA TYR A 515 6.66 -17.77 -10.46
C TYR A 515 8.08 -18.29 -10.10
N PHE A 516 8.26 -19.61 -10.09
CA PHE A 516 9.46 -20.31 -9.62
C PHE A 516 10.39 -20.74 -10.76
N GLY A 517 10.11 -20.34 -12.00
CA GLY A 517 10.89 -20.68 -13.18
C GLY A 517 10.58 -22.05 -13.81
N ASN A 518 9.55 -22.77 -13.34
CA ASN A 518 9.12 -24.02 -13.96
C ASN A 518 8.33 -23.72 -15.25
N PRO A 519 8.50 -24.50 -16.32
CA PRO A 519 7.68 -24.34 -17.52
C PRO A 519 6.22 -24.70 -17.24
N THR A 520 5.28 -23.92 -17.76
CA THR A 520 3.84 -24.22 -17.65
C THR A 520 3.43 -25.33 -18.64
N PRO A 521 2.84 -26.45 -18.17
CA PRO A 521 2.32 -27.50 -19.05
C PRO A 521 1.17 -26.99 -19.94
N ALA A 522 1.17 -27.41 -21.22
CA ALA A 522 0.21 -26.89 -22.20
C ALA A 522 -1.23 -27.41 -22.02
N GLN A 523 -1.41 -28.63 -21.48
CA GLN A 523 -2.73 -29.28 -21.38
C GLN A 523 -3.24 -29.39 -19.95
N SER A 524 -2.38 -29.83 -19.03
CA SER A 524 -2.74 -30.08 -17.62
C SER A 524 -1.78 -29.33 -16.69
N PRO A 525 -1.81 -27.99 -16.69
CA PRO A 525 -1.05 -27.21 -15.73
C PRO A 525 -1.56 -27.48 -14.30
N ASN A 526 -0.73 -27.18 -13.31
CA ASN A 526 -1.22 -27.04 -11.96
C ASN A 526 -2.14 -25.80 -11.87
N ILE A 527 -3.11 -25.83 -10.97
CA ILE A 527 -3.82 -24.62 -10.54
C ILE A 527 -2.86 -23.82 -9.63
N GLY A 528 -2.77 -22.51 -9.84
CA GLY A 528 -1.94 -21.58 -9.07
C GLY A 528 -0.56 -21.29 -9.69
N ALA A 529 0.25 -20.55 -8.94
CA ALA A 529 1.51 -19.95 -9.40
C ALA A 529 2.71 -20.91 -9.44
N TYR A 530 2.51 -22.18 -9.07
CA TYR A 530 3.55 -23.21 -9.04
C TYR A 530 3.23 -24.37 -9.98
N GLN A 531 4.07 -24.60 -10.97
CA GLN A 531 3.94 -25.59 -12.05
C GLN A 531 4.93 -26.76 -11.92
N GLY A 532 5.71 -26.81 -10.84
CA GLY A 532 6.59 -27.94 -10.54
C GLY A 532 5.84 -29.18 -10.02
N PRO A 533 6.56 -30.28 -9.77
CA PRO A 533 5.98 -31.48 -9.19
C PRO A 533 5.52 -31.24 -7.73
N GLY A 534 4.60 -32.06 -7.23
CA GLY A 534 4.32 -32.07 -5.79
C GLY A 534 5.59 -32.34 -4.99
N LEU A 535 5.81 -31.55 -3.93
CA LEU A 535 7.02 -31.65 -3.11
C LEU A 535 6.73 -32.28 -1.74
N ALA A 536 7.65 -33.12 -1.28
CA ALA A 536 7.66 -33.51 0.12
C ALA A 536 7.75 -32.27 1.04
N ARG A 537 6.99 -32.26 2.14
CA ARG A 537 6.86 -31.12 3.05
C ARG A 537 8.11 -30.92 3.93
N THR A 538 9.25 -30.54 3.35
CA THR A 538 10.54 -30.37 4.04
C THR A 538 10.99 -28.91 4.11
N VAL A 539 11.92 -28.60 5.02
CA VAL A 539 12.48 -27.23 5.17
C VAL A 539 13.20 -26.76 3.91
N ALA A 540 13.87 -27.67 3.18
CA ALA A 540 14.53 -27.34 1.92
C ALA A 540 13.54 -26.92 0.83
N ASN A 541 12.31 -27.42 0.89
CA ASN A 541 11.26 -27.15 -0.09
C ASN A 541 10.41 -25.92 0.28
N GLY A 542 10.68 -25.25 1.41
CA GLY A 542 9.92 -24.08 1.87
C GLY A 542 9.02 -24.31 3.08
N CYS A 543 9.01 -25.51 3.67
CA CYS A 543 8.25 -25.76 4.89
C CYS A 543 8.86 -25.01 6.08
N VAL A 544 8.02 -24.43 6.93
CA VAL A 544 8.43 -23.72 8.13
C VAL A 544 7.59 -24.18 9.34
N PRO A 545 8.07 -23.96 10.58
CA PRO A 545 7.29 -24.26 11.77
C PRO A 545 5.96 -23.52 11.77
N ASP A 546 4.92 -24.17 12.27
CA ASP A 546 3.70 -23.46 12.66
C ASP A 546 3.97 -22.60 13.90
N LEU A 547 3.28 -21.48 13.99
CA LEU A 547 3.31 -20.59 15.16
C LEU A 547 1.87 -20.23 15.51
N SER A 548 1.40 -20.74 16.65
CA SER A 548 0.06 -20.49 17.17
C SER A 548 0.12 -19.94 18.59
N SER A 549 -1.01 -19.41 19.06
CA SER A 549 -1.16 -18.94 20.42
C SER A 549 -2.49 -19.36 21.00
N THR A 550 -2.50 -19.67 22.29
CA THR A 550 -3.71 -19.78 23.09
C THR A 550 -3.64 -18.70 24.18
N PRO A 551 -4.62 -17.80 24.28
CA PRO A 551 -4.72 -16.93 25.45
C PRO A 551 -4.80 -17.83 26.70
N GLY A 552 -3.85 -17.67 27.62
CA GLY A 552 -4.03 -18.17 28.99
C GLY A 552 -5.06 -17.29 29.68
N SER A 553 -5.72 -17.82 30.71
CA SER A 553 -6.76 -17.14 31.50
C SER A 553 -6.56 -15.62 31.59
N MET A 554 -7.38 -14.85 30.88
CA MET A 554 -7.48 -13.41 31.05
C MET A 554 -8.59 -13.14 32.04
N THR A 555 -8.25 -13.00 33.32
CA THR A 555 -9.16 -12.35 34.25
C THR A 555 -8.89 -10.86 34.13
N THR A 556 -9.87 -10.12 33.60
CA THR A 556 -9.84 -8.64 33.45
C THR A 556 -9.58 -7.89 34.76
N LYS A 557 -9.57 -8.59 35.91
CA LYS A 557 -9.33 -8.05 37.25
C LYS A 557 -7.87 -7.99 37.70
N GLU A 558 -6.93 -8.72 37.09
CA GLU A 558 -5.61 -8.94 37.72
C GLU A 558 -4.45 -8.14 37.12
N ARG A 559 -4.68 -7.34 36.06
CA ARG A 559 -3.61 -6.63 35.28
C ARG A 559 -2.49 -7.52 34.75
N ASP A 560 -2.53 -8.81 35.04
CA ASP A 560 -1.61 -9.82 34.55
C ASP A 560 -2.15 -10.44 33.27
N VAL A 561 -1.26 -10.58 32.30
CA VAL A 561 -1.52 -11.18 31.00
C VAL A 561 -0.65 -12.42 30.89
N ALA A 562 -1.25 -13.53 30.46
CA ALA A 562 -0.51 -14.74 30.11
C ALA A 562 -0.93 -15.21 28.72
N VAL A 563 0.01 -15.22 27.77
CA VAL A 563 -0.22 -15.76 26.43
C VAL A 563 0.72 -16.93 26.21
N THR A 564 0.16 -18.08 25.85
CA THR A 564 0.97 -19.27 25.52
C THR A 564 1.13 -19.37 24.02
N PHE A 565 2.37 -19.31 23.56
CA PHE A 565 2.74 -19.53 22.17
C PHE A 565 3.20 -20.97 21.98
N THR A 566 2.81 -21.59 20.87
CA THR A 566 3.21 -22.94 20.48
C THR A 566 3.91 -22.88 19.14
N VAL A 567 5.10 -23.45 19.06
CA VAL A 567 5.83 -23.65 17.80
C VAL A 567 5.85 -25.14 17.50
N SER A 568 5.27 -25.55 16.37
CA SER A 568 5.12 -26.96 15.97
C SER A 568 5.89 -27.26 14.69
N ASN A 569 6.58 -28.40 14.66
CA ASN A 569 7.19 -28.92 13.44
C ASN A 569 6.22 -29.86 12.72
N ASP A 570 5.47 -29.32 11.76
CA ASP A 570 4.60 -30.13 10.91
C ASP A 570 5.26 -30.53 9.58
N CYS A 571 6.55 -30.26 9.41
CA CYS A 571 7.32 -30.68 8.26
C CYS A 571 7.76 -32.15 8.40
N GLY A 572 7.91 -32.85 7.29
CA GLY A 572 8.39 -34.23 7.21
C GLY A 572 9.89 -34.43 7.51
N ALA A 573 10.59 -33.40 8.02
CA ALA A 573 12.01 -33.45 8.35
C ALA A 573 12.31 -32.70 9.65
N VAL A 574 13.46 -32.99 10.25
CA VAL A 574 13.94 -32.28 11.44
C VAL A 574 14.16 -30.80 11.10
N MET A 575 13.57 -29.91 11.88
CA MET A 575 13.81 -28.48 11.77
C MET A 575 15.11 -28.09 12.48
N PRO A 576 15.92 -27.19 11.90
CA PRO A 576 17.10 -26.64 12.57
C PRO A 576 16.72 -25.83 13.81
N ARG A 577 17.68 -25.16 14.47
CA ARG A 577 17.37 -24.24 15.57
C ARG A 577 16.81 -22.92 15.03
N TRP A 578 15.81 -22.37 15.72
CA TRP A 578 15.14 -21.12 15.39
C TRP A 578 15.11 -20.20 16.60
N ARG A 579 14.90 -18.90 16.36
CA ARG A 579 14.78 -17.92 17.44
C ARG A 579 13.36 -17.37 17.48
N LEU A 580 12.73 -17.46 18.64
CA LEU A 580 11.42 -16.88 18.93
C LEU A 580 11.62 -15.63 19.79
N SER A 581 11.18 -14.47 19.29
CA SER A 581 11.25 -13.19 19.99
C SER A 581 9.86 -12.68 20.33
N PHE A 582 9.74 -11.85 21.37
CA PHE A 582 8.49 -11.27 21.81
C PHE A 582 8.60 -9.75 21.93
N ALA A 583 7.59 -9.04 21.43
CA ALA A 583 7.44 -7.60 21.55
C ALA A 583 6.02 -7.29 22.04
N ALA A 584 5.89 -6.32 22.95
CA ALA A 584 4.62 -5.87 23.47
C ALA A 584 4.40 -4.41 23.07
N SER A 585 3.14 -4.01 22.88
CA SER A 585 2.79 -2.60 22.73
C SER A 585 3.07 -1.82 24.01
N ASP A 586 3.17 -0.49 23.88
CA ASP A 586 3.26 0.41 25.01
C ASP A 586 2.13 0.14 26.03
N GLY A 587 2.46 0.16 27.32
CA GLY A 587 1.53 -0.18 28.38
C GLY A 587 1.47 -1.66 28.79
N LEU A 588 2.22 -2.55 28.11
CA LEU A 588 2.36 -3.96 28.48
C LEU A 588 3.83 -4.32 28.69
N THR A 589 4.21 -4.63 29.93
CA THR A 589 5.57 -5.10 30.26
C THR A 589 5.62 -6.62 30.29
N ILE A 590 6.54 -7.25 29.58
CA ILE A 590 6.63 -8.73 29.50
C ILE A 590 7.91 -9.31 30.13
N SER A 591 7.79 -10.53 30.65
CA SER A 591 8.83 -11.29 31.37
C SER A 591 9.94 -11.88 30.49
N SER A 592 9.77 -11.96 29.17
CA SER A 592 10.74 -12.59 28.26
C SER A 592 10.76 -11.91 26.90
N ARG A 593 11.97 -11.64 26.36
CA ARG A 593 12.13 -10.97 25.05
C ARG A 593 12.57 -11.90 23.93
N THR A 594 13.29 -12.99 24.21
CA THR A 594 13.80 -13.91 23.18
C THR A 594 14.11 -15.29 23.75
N LEU A 595 13.91 -16.34 22.94
CA LEU A 595 14.20 -17.73 23.21
C LEU A 595 14.85 -18.40 21.99
N GLN A 596 15.91 -19.19 22.21
CA GLN A 596 16.42 -20.12 21.19
C GLN A 596 15.68 -21.45 21.31
N LEU A 597 15.05 -21.88 20.23
CA LEU A 597 14.34 -23.14 20.15
C LEU A 597 15.32 -24.28 19.83
N PRO A 598 15.13 -25.47 20.44
CA PRO A 598 15.87 -26.66 20.04
C PRO A 598 15.52 -27.06 18.60
N ALA A 599 16.32 -27.96 18.02
CA ALA A 599 15.90 -28.64 16.80
C ALA A 599 14.66 -29.49 17.10
N LEU A 600 13.65 -29.42 16.24
CA LEU A 600 12.37 -30.12 16.42
C LEU A 600 12.26 -31.25 15.42
N ARG A 601 11.94 -32.47 15.88
CA ARG A 601 11.58 -33.59 14.99
C ARG A 601 10.15 -33.40 14.46
N PRO A 602 9.78 -34.06 13.35
CA PRO A 602 8.40 -34.04 12.85
C PRO A 602 7.40 -34.39 13.97
N GLY A 603 6.33 -33.61 14.07
CA GLY A 603 5.28 -33.74 15.08
C GLY A 603 5.64 -33.22 16.48
N GLN A 604 6.85 -32.68 16.69
CA GLN A 604 7.20 -32.07 17.97
C GLN A 604 6.78 -30.61 18.05
N SER A 605 6.37 -30.18 19.24
CA SER A 605 6.05 -28.80 19.54
C SER A 605 6.80 -28.31 20.78
N VAL A 606 7.06 -27.01 20.83
CA VAL A 606 7.57 -26.30 22.01
C VAL A 606 6.59 -25.20 22.37
N THR A 607 6.18 -25.17 23.63
CA THR A 607 5.30 -24.13 24.16
C THR A 607 6.08 -23.12 25.00
N ARG A 608 5.66 -21.86 24.94
CA ARG A 608 6.20 -20.78 25.76
C ARG A 608 5.08 -19.86 26.22
N THR A 609 4.81 -19.87 27.52
CA THR A 609 3.97 -18.85 28.14
C THR A 609 4.78 -17.59 28.38
N VAL A 610 4.34 -16.49 27.77
CA VAL A 610 4.83 -15.14 28.04
C VAL A 610 3.87 -14.51 29.00
N ARG A 611 4.39 -14.15 30.18
CA ARG A 611 3.65 -13.36 31.17
C ARG A 611 4.00 -11.90 31.02
N GLY A 612 3.02 -11.03 31.17
CA GLY A 612 3.22 -9.60 31.26
C GLY A 612 2.28 -8.95 32.25
N THR A 613 2.55 -7.70 32.57
CA THR A 613 1.76 -6.88 33.47
C THR A 613 1.41 -5.58 32.75
N ILE A 614 0.13 -5.24 32.81
CA ILE A 614 -0.44 -4.03 32.23
C ILE A 614 -0.13 -2.87 33.15
N SER A 615 0.37 -1.78 32.57
CA SER A 615 0.79 -0.62 33.34
C SER A 615 -0.38 -0.06 34.19
N PRO A 616 -0.10 0.35 35.44
CA PRO A 616 -1.13 0.73 36.41
C PRO A 616 -1.96 1.95 35.96
N GLU A 617 -1.39 2.83 35.14
CA GLU A 617 -2.06 4.03 34.61
C GLU A 617 -3.12 3.71 33.55
N LEU A 618 -3.08 2.51 32.94
CA LEU A 618 -4.08 2.12 31.97
C LEU A 618 -5.40 1.77 32.67
N VAL A 619 -6.48 2.31 32.12
CA VAL A 619 -7.85 2.14 32.58
C VAL A 619 -8.65 1.33 31.55
N ASP A 620 -8.54 1.70 30.28
CA ASP A 620 -8.99 0.92 29.14
C ASP A 620 -7.87 0.90 28.10
N ALA A 621 -7.50 -0.28 27.60
CA ALA A 621 -6.43 -0.39 26.61
C ALA A 621 -6.63 -1.56 25.66
N ARG A 622 -6.29 -1.32 24.39
CA ARG A 622 -6.04 -2.36 23.39
C ARG A 622 -4.54 -2.51 23.22
N LEU A 623 -4.01 -3.55 23.84
CA LEU A 623 -2.60 -3.90 23.84
C LEU A 623 -2.36 -5.02 22.83
N THR A 624 -1.10 -5.24 22.47
CA THR A 624 -0.71 -6.35 21.61
C THR A 624 0.53 -7.02 22.14
N LEU A 625 0.60 -8.34 21.93
CA LEU A 625 1.80 -9.14 22.16
C LEU A 625 2.13 -9.89 20.87
N THR A 626 3.26 -9.53 20.27
CA THR A 626 3.74 -10.11 19.02
C THR A 626 4.85 -11.11 19.29
N ALA A 627 4.70 -12.33 18.75
CA ALA A 627 5.74 -13.33 18.69
C ALA A 627 6.31 -13.40 17.27
N THR A 628 7.63 -13.29 17.13
CA THR A 628 8.33 -13.32 15.84
C THR A 628 9.30 -14.48 15.80
N LEU A 629 9.11 -15.38 14.84
CA LEU A 629 9.93 -16.55 14.62
C LEU A 629 10.93 -16.28 13.48
N THR A 630 12.22 -16.36 13.79
CA THR A 630 13.31 -15.98 12.89
C THR A 630 14.29 -17.13 12.65
N ARG A 631 14.88 -17.14 11.44
CA ARG A 631 15.95 -18.04 11.03
C ARG A 631 17.04 -17.25 10.31
N ALA A 632 18.29 -17.41 10.74
CA ALA A 632 19.44 -16.69 10.18
C ALA A 632 19.23 -15.15 10.10
N GLY A 633 18.46 -14.57 11.02
CA GLY A 633 18.16 -13.14 11.06
C GLY A 633 16.94 -12.70 10.24
N ALA A 634 16.37 -13.57 9.41
CA ALA A 634 15.15 -13.27 8.65
C ALA A 634 13.90 -13.71 9.44
N THR A 635 12.87 -12.86 9.44
CA THR A 635 11.52 -13.22 9.92
C THR A 635 10.89 -14.22 8.98
N VAL A 636 10.36 -15.30 9.56
CA VAL A 636 9.72 -16.37 8.82
C VAL A 636 8.23 -16.45 9.15
N ARG A 637 7.88 -16.34 10.44
CA ARG A 637 6.50 -16.20 10.90
C ARG A 637 6.41 -15.13 11.96
N GLU A 638 5.25 -14.50 12.02
CA GLU A 638 4.89 -13.54 13.04
C GLU A 638 3.44 -13.78 13.44
N LEU A 639 3.16 -13.68 14.74
CA LEU A 639 1.83 -13.82 15.30
C LEU A 639 1.61 -12.72 16.33
N THR A 640 0.66 -11.83 16.06
CA THR A 640 0.25 -10.76 16.98
C THR A 640 -1.03 -11.17 17.68
N VAL A 641 -1.00 -11.19 19.00
CA VAL A 641 -2.14 -11.50 19.87
C VAL A 641 -2.70 -10.19 20.43
N PRO A 642 -3.94 -9.81 20.08
CA PRO A 642 -4.58 -8.65 20.69
C PRO A 642 -4.97 -8.96 22.14
N ILE A 643 -4.79 -7.97 23.01
CA ILE A 643 -5.11 -8.03 24.44
C ILE A 643 -6.01 -6.83 24.75
N THR A 644 -7.25 -7.10 25.15
CA THR A 644 -8.17 -6.05 25.60
C THR A 644 -8.18 -6.01 27.11
N PHE A 645 -8.00 -4.83 27.68
CA PHE A 645 -8.02 -4.59 29.11
C PHE A 645 -9.03 -3.50 29.47
N ARG A 646 -9.83 -3.78 30.50
CA ARG A 646 -10.77 -2.86 31.13
C ARG A 646 -10.61 -2.97 32.63
N ASP A 647 -10.26 -1.87 33.28
CA ASP A 647 -10.22 -1.79 34.73
C ASP A 647 -11.57 -1.34 35.28
N THR A 648 -12.26 -2.28 35.93
CA THR A 648 -13.55 -2.04 36.57
C THR A 648 -13.42 -1.66 38.05
N THR A 649 -12.20 -1.47 38.57
CA THR A 649 -11.93 -1.23 39.99
C THR A 649 -11.52 0.23 40.27
N GLY A 650 -11.77 0.70 41.50
CA GLY A 650 -11.33 2.03 41.96
C GLY A 650 -12.19 3.20 41.49
N TRP A 651 -13.30 2.96 40.79
CA TRP A 651 -14.25 4.00 40.40
C TRP A 651 -15.18 4.38 41.54
N THR A 652 -15.31 5.68 41.81
CA THR A 652 -16.23 6.24 42.82
C THR A 652 -17.18 7.23 42.15
N THR A 653 -18.49 7.06 42.36
CA THR A 653 -19.48 8.05 41.91
C THR A 653 -19.30 9.36 42.68
N THR A 654 -18.97 10.43 41.97
CA THR A 654 -18.80 11.77 42.55
C THR A 654 -20.01 12.66 42.33
N GLN A 655 -20.76 12.40 41.27
CA GLN A 655 -21.96 13.13 40.91
C GLN A 655 -22.92 12.15 40.24
N SER A 656 -24.21 12.26 40.53
CA SER A 656 -25.25 11.48 39.87
C SER A 656 -26.57 12.23 39.84
N GLU A 657 -27.43 11.83 38.92
CA GLU A 657 -28.83 12.23 38.87
C GLU A 657 -29.68 10.98 38.59
N THR A 658 -30.74 10.79 39.37
CA THR A 658 -31.68 9.64 39.25
C THR A 658 -33.12 10.07 39.01
N PHE A 659 -33.41 11.38 39.02
CA PHE A 659 -34.74 11.99 38.83
C PHE A 659 -35.85 11.54 39.82
N ASP A 660 -35.63 10.52 40.65
CA ASP A 660 -36.60 9.88 41.55
C ASP A 660 -37.41 10.84 42.41
N ALA A 661 -36.77 11.91 42.89
CA ALA A 661 -37.37 12.91 43.76
C ALA A 661 -38.11 14.02 43.00
N MET A 662 -38.25 13.94 41.68
CA MET A 662 -38.83 15.00 40.84
C MET A 662 -40.27 14.70 40.41
N PRO A 663 -41.15 15.72 40.31
CA PRO A 663 -42.54 15.53 39.91
C PRO A 663 -42.71 15.23 38.41
N THR A 664 -43.65 14.34 38.09
CA THR A 664 -44.06 14.03 36.69
C THR A 664 -44.50 15.28 35.92
N GLY A 665 -44.13 15.35 34.65
CA GLY A 665 -44.59 16.38 33.72
C GLY A 665 -43.87 17.73 33.87
N ALA A 666 -43.01 17.87 34.89
CA ALA A 666 -42.19 19.06 35.09
C ALA A 666 -40.84 18.93 34.36
N PRO A 667 -40.21 20.06 34.01
CA PRO A 667 -38.79 20.07 33.66
C PRO A 667 -37.94 19.49 34.81
N PRO A 668 -36.89 18.72 34.51
CA PRO A 668 -35.93 18.24 35.52
C PRO A 668 -35.29 19.39 36.30
N THR A 669 -35.37 19.35 37.63
CA THR A 669 -34.74 20.33 38.52
C THR A 669 -33.21 20.27 38.35
N GLY A 670 -32.55 21.42 38.20
CA GLY A 670 -31.09 21.48 38.02
C GLY A 670 -30.61 21.26 36.57
N TRP A 671 -31.53 21.08 35.63
CA TRP A 671 -31.25 20.92 34.20
C TRP A 671 -31.85 22.08 33.41
N ALA A 672 -31.09 22.59 32.44
CA ALA A 672 -31.59 23.56 31.47
C ALA A 672 -32.22 22.81 30.28
N VAL A 673 -33.52 23.01 30.07
CA VAL A 673 -34.26 22.38 28.95
C VAL A 673 -34.54 23.36 27.81
N SER A 674 -34.60 22.85 26.58
CA SER A 674 -34.88 23.63 25.37
C SER A 674 -35.57 22.78 24.29
N GLY A 675 -36.21 23.44 23.33
CA GLY A 675 -36.88 22.81 22.19
C GLY A 675 -38.38 23.09 22.14
N THR A 676 -39.04 22.61 21.09
CA THR A 676 -40.50 22.74 20.89
C THR A 676 -41.29 21.73 21.73
N LYS A 677 -40.63 20.65 22.16
CA LYS A 677 -41.14 19.64 23.09
C LYS A 677 -40.03 19.28 24.09
N PRO A 678 -39.68 20.20 25.01
CA PRO A 678 -38.53 20.04 25.88
C PRO A 678 -38.62 18.75 26.72
N PRO A 679 -37.50 18.10 27.06
CA PRO A 679 -37.53 16.90 27.91
C PRO A 679 -38.15 17.18 29.28
N VAL A 680 -38.91 16.21 29.78
CA VAL A 680 -39.62 16.30 31.07
C VAL A 680 -39.41 15.04 31.89
N VAL A 681 -39.59 15.14 33.19
CA VAL A 681 -39.61 13.98 34.08
C VAL A 681 -40.91 13.20 33.87
N ALA A 682 -40.84 11.87 33.70
CA ALA A 682 -42.00 11.01 33.48
C ALA A 682 -41.82 9.65 34.18
N ASP A 683 -42.93 8.93 34.37
CA ASP A 683 -42.88 7.50 34.69
C ASP A 683 -42.66 6.70 33.40
N VAL A 684 -41.58 5.93 33.34
CA VAL A 684 -41.23 5.10 32.18
C VAL A 684 -40.91 3.69 32.66
N ALA A 685 -41.84 2.75 32.42
CA ALA A 685 -41.74 1.35 32.90
C ALA A 685 -41.42 1.22 34.40
N GLY A 686 -42.08 2.02 35.22
CA GLY A 686 -41.98 1.94 36.68
C GLY A 686 -40.84 2.77 37.27
N GLU A 687 -39.97 3.36 36.45
CA GLU A 687 -38.88 4.23 36.90
C GLU A 687 -39.19 5.70 36.63
N ARG A 688 -38.65 6.58 37.47
CA ARG A 688 -38.75 8.03 37.32
C ARG A 688 -37.60 8.51 36.44
N ALA A 689 -37.89 8.86 35.19
CA ALA A 689 -36.84 9.12 34.21
C ALA A 689 -37.03 10.46 33.48
N LEU A 690 -35.94 11.03 32.99
CA LEU A 690 -35.96 12.12 32.03
C LEU A 690 -36.37 11.58 30.66
N ARG A 691 -37.58 11.92 30.22
CA ARG A 691 -38.10 11.53 28.91
C ARG A 691 -37.81 12.61 27.86
N ALA A 692 -37.12 12.23 26.79
CA ALA A 692 -36.87 13.05 25.61
C ALA A 692 -37.69 12.52 24.43
N ASP A 693 -38.66 13.30 23.97
CA ASP A 693 -39.56 12.92 22.87
C ASP A 693 -39.01 13.41 21.52
N VAL A 694 -39.10 12.56 20.50
CA VAL A 694 -38.69 12.92 19.13
C VAL A 694 -39.76 13.80 18.49
N ALA A 695 -39.34 14.97 17.98
CA ALA A 695 -40.21 15.95 17.33
C ALA A 695 -39.50 16.61 16.13
N THR A 696 -40.21 17.48 15.42
CA THR A 696 -39.69 18.20 14.23
C THR A 696 -38.59 19.23 14.54
N GLY A 697 -38.27 19.45 15.82
CA GLY A 697 -37.18 20.31 16.29
C GLY A 697 -36.26 19.58 17.27
N THR A 698 -35.08 20.14 17.51
CA THR A 698 -34.15 19.60 18.52
C THR A 698 -34.70 19.88 19.92
N ASN A 699 -34.84 18.83 20.73
CA ASN A 699 -35.19 18.94 22.14
C ASN A 699 -33.99 18.49 22.97
N ALA A 700 -33.61 19.27 23.97
CA ALA A 700 -32.42 19.00 24.75
C ALA A 700 -32.61 19.34 26.23
N ALA A 701 -31.92 18.59 27.08
CA ALA A 701 -31.72 18.88 28.49
C ALA A 701 -30.21 18.89 28.79
N VAL A 702 -29.76 19.91 29.51
CA VAL A 702 -28.34 20.09 29.86
C VAL A 702 -28.19 20.14 31.38
N TRP A 703 -27.43 19.21 31.92
CA TRP A 703 -27.01 19.19 33.32
C TRP A 703 -25.66 19.87 33.46
N THR A 704 -25.56 20.82 34.38
CA THR A 704 -24.26 21.42 34.73
C THR A 704 -23.66 20.67 35.90
N THR A 705 -22.43 20.21 35.73
CA THR A 705 -21.70 19.37 36.67
C THR A 705 -20.51 20.14 37.22
N SER A 706 -19.91 19.65 38.30
CA SER A 706 -18.54 20.01 38.65
C SER A 706 -17.60 19.59 37.51
N PRO A 707 -16.47 20.30 37.28
CA PRO A 707 -15.51 19.95 36.25
C PRO A 707 -15.06 18.49 36.34
N MET A 708 -15.13 17.79 35.23
CA MET A 708 -14.71 16.40 35.13
C MET A 708 -13.18 16.34 34.96
N PRO A 709 -12.48 15.44 35.67
CA PRO A 709 -11.05 15.22 35.46
C PRO A 709 -10.76 14.58 34.09
N GLU A 710 -9.49 14.54 33.69
CA GLU A 710 -9.05 13.94 32.43
C GLU A 710 -9.30 12.42 32.33
N THR A 711 -9.45 11.76 33.49
CA THR A 711 -9.88 10.36 33.56
C THR A 711 -11.21 10.29 34.29
N VAL A 712 -12.28 10.00 33.56
CA VAL A 712 -13.65 10.01 34.08
C VAL A 712 -14.47 8.94 33.37
N ARG A 713 -15.39 8.31 34.10
CA ARG A 713 -16.35 7.36 33.56
C ARG A 713 -17.75 7.93 33.71
N VAL A 714 -18.47 8.01 32.60
CA VAL A 714 -19.88 8.45 32.56
C VAL A 714 -20.73 7.24 32.24
N VAL A 715 -21.66 6.92 33.14
CA VAL A 715 -22.55 5.76 33.04
C VAL A 715 -23.97 6.28 32.92
N SER A 716 -24.70 5.87 31.89
CA SER A 716 -26.07 6.30 31.63
C SER A 716 -27.00 5.11 31.46
N ARG A 717 -28.05 5.02 32.27
CA ARG A 717 -29.10 4.00 32.16
C ARG A 717 -30.22 4.53 31.29
N LEU A 718 -30.32 3.98 30.08
CA LEU A 718 -31.17 4.47 28.99
C LEU A 718 -32.24 3.45 28.62
N ARG A 719 -33.33 3.95 28.03
CA ARG A 719 -34.37 3.11 27.40
C ARG A 719 -34.93 3.80 26.17
N ALA A 720 -35.09 3.05 25.09
CA ALA A 720 -35.66 3.53 23.83
C ALA A 720 -36.99 2.83 23.54
N THR A 721 -37.97 3.57 23.01
CA THR A 721 -39.25 2.99 22.57
C THR A 721 -39.24 2.53 21.10
N GLY A 722 -38.18 2.86 20.35
CA GLY A 722 -37.95 2.38 18.98
C GLY A 722 -36.49 2.57 18.54
N SER A 723 -36.22 2.27 17.25
CA SER A 723 -34.87 2.17 16.70
C SER A 723 -34.62 2.98 15.42
N ASP A 724 -35.60 3.74 14.93
CA ASP A 724 -35.50 4.55 13.69
C ASP A 724 -35.34 6.06 13.98
N ALA A 725 -34.92 6.39 15.21
CA ALA A 725 -34.69 7.75 15.70
C ALA A 725 -33.36 7.84 16.45
N ALA A 726 -32.72 9.00 16.41
CA ALA A 726 -31.51 9.24 17.19
C ALA A 726 -31.76 9.85 18.59
N LEU A 727 -30.99 9.38 19.57
CA LEU A 727 -30.70 10.08 20.84
C LEU A 727 -29.23 10.47 20.84
N GLY A 728 -28.90 11.72 21.14
CA GLY A 728 -27.55 12.17 21.41
C GLY A 728 -27.29 12.30 22.91
N LEU A 729 -26.21 11.70 23.39
CA LEU A 729 -25.66 11.90 24.73
C LEU A 729 -24.27 12.53 24.59
N GLN A 730 -24.05 13.68 25.19
CA GLN A 730 -22.83 14.46 24.96
C GLN A 730 -22.26 15.00 26.24
N LEU A 731 -20.93 15.03 26.33
CA LEU A 731 -20.23 15.84 27.31
C LEU A 731 -19.84 17.15 26.66
N LEU A 732 -20.05 18.26 27.36
CA LEU A 732 -19.76 19.59 26.84
C LEU A 732 -18.80 20.33 27.78
N ASP A 733 -18.01 21.24 27.19
CA ASP A 733 -17.23 22.21 27.94
C ASP A 733 -18.11 23.35 28.51
N ALA A 734 -17.49 24.27 29.24
CA ALA A 734 -18.18 25.42 29.82
C ALA A 734 -18.88 26.30 28.75
N ALA A 735 -18.33 26.36 27.53
CA ALA A 735 -18.87 27.10 26.38
C ALA A 735 -19.93 26.32 25.58
N ASN A 736 -20.39 25.17 26.09
CA ASN A 736 -21.36 24.25 25.47
C ASN A 736 -20.86 23.57 24.20
N ALA A 737 -19.55 23.52 23.98
CA ALA A 737 -19.00 22.84 22.83
C ALA A 737 -18.70 21.36 23.16
N PRO A 738 -18.87 20.43 22.21
CA PRO A 738 -18.73 19.01 22.49
C PRO A 738 -17.30 18.60 22.84
N VAL A 739 -17.19 17.79 23.89
CA VAL A 739 -16.00 17.07 24.36
C VAL A 739 -16.04 15.63 23.86
N VAL A 740 -17.19 14.97 24.08
CA VAL A 740 -17.49 13.60 23.64
C VAL A 740 -18.93 13.57 23.15
N ARG A 741 -19.21 12.83 22.08
CA ARG A 741 -20.56 12.64 21.55
C ARG A 741 -20.83 11.16 21.31
N LEU A 742 -21.91 10.68 21.92
CA LEU A 742 -22.46 9.34 21.77
C LEU A 742 -23.86 9.46 21.19
N SER A 743 -24.33 8.39 20.53
CA SER A 743 -25.70 8.30 20.07
C SER A 743 -26.23 6.88 20.10
N LEU A 744 -27.50 6.74 20.46
CA LEU A 744 -28.33 5.65 19.94
C LEU A 744 -28.83 6.16 18.58
N ASN A 745 -28.39 5.56 17.47
CA ASN A 745 -28.58 6.11 16.14
C ASN A 745 -29.91 5.68 15.50
N ALA A 746 -30.30 6.37 14.43
CA ALA A 746 -31.54 6.11 13.71
C ALA A 746 -31.54 4.81 12.87
N SER A 747 -30.50 3.97 12.99
CA SER A 747 -30.43 2.63 12.40
C SER A 747 -30.48 1.52 13.45
N GLY A 748 -30.80 1.86 14.71
CA GLY A 748 -30.91 0.90 15.81
C GLY A 748 -29.58 0.41 16.38
N GLY A 749 -28.49 1.15 16.12
CA GLY A 749 -27.16 0.87 16.63
C GLY A 749 -26.63 1.97 17.55
N VAL A 750 -25.44 1.75 18.12
CA VAL A 750 -24.72 2.80 18.85
C VAL A 750 -23.75 3.52 17.91
N SER A 751 -23.58 4.81 18.11
CA SER A 751 -22.60 5.63 17.40
C SER A 751 -21.83 6.50 18.38
N TYR A 752 -20.62 6.85 17.99
CA TYR A 752 -19.75 7.74 18.76
C TYR A 752 -18.93 8.60 17.81
N THR A 753 -18.18 9.57 18.33
CA THR A 753 -17.29 10.37 17.50
C THR A 753 -15.81 10.03 17.69
N ASP A 754 -15.07 9.84 16.60
CA ASP A 754 -13.61 9.86 16.63
C ASP A 754 -13.12 11.26 16.25
N GLY A 755 -12.80 12.06 17.27
CA GLY A 755 -12.67 13.51 17.10
C GLY A 755 -14.02 14.08 16.67
N SER A 756 -14.06 14.84 15.58
CA SER A 756 -15.30 15.48 15.11
C SER A 756 -16.21 14.57 14.26
N SER A 757 -15.73 13.39 13.83
CA SER A 757 -16.41 12.52 12.86
C SER A 757 -17.22 11.42 13.54
N TRP A 758 -18.47 11.21 13.10
CA TRP A 758 -19.30 10.11 13.58
C TRP A 758 -18.83 8.76 13.05
N VAL A 759 -18.92 7.74 13.91
CA VAL A 759 -18.66 6.34 13.61
C VAL A 759 -19.91 5.56 14.00
N ASP A 760 -20.62 5.04 12.99
CA ASP A 760 -21.76 4.15 13.20
C ASP A 760 -21.26 2.71 13.44
N THR A 761 -21.80 2.04 14.45
CA THR A 761 -21.41 0.66 14.77
C THR A 761 -22.54 -0.31 14.46
N SER A 762 -22.18 -1.58 14.29
CA SER A 762 -23.14 -2.69 14.16
C SER A 762 -23.65 -3.22 15.49
N VAL A 763 -23.32 -2.58 16.62
CA VAL A 763 -23.79 -2.98 17.94
C VAL A 763 -25.20 -2.44 18.13
N SER A 764 -26.19 -3.32 18.00
CA SER A 764 -27.59 -2.98 18.20
C SER A 764 -27.93 -2.84 19.69
N TYR A 765 -28.87 -1.94 20.00
CA TYR A 765 -29.42 -1.80 21.34
C TYR A 765 -30.83 -2.39 21.43
N PRO A 766 -31.23 -2.93 22.59
CA PRO A 766 -32.57 -3.51 22.76
C PRO A 766 -33.64 -2.41 22.88
N VAL A 767 -34.73 -2.54 22.11
CA VAL A 767 -35.89 -1.64 22.18
C VAL A 767 -36.83 -2.10 23.29
N GLY A 768 -37.29 -1.16 24.13
CA GLY A 768 -38.23 -1.44 25.22
C GLY A 768 -37.58 -1.95 26.50
N GLU A 769 -36.26 -2.12 26.53
CA GLU A 769 -35.48 -2.56 27.68
C GLU A 769 -34.58 -1.45 28.23
N TRP A 770 -34.21 -1.55 29.50
CA TRP A 770 -33.20 -0.68 30.10
C TRP A 770 -31.81 -1.20 29.74
N MET A 771 -30.95 -0.30 29.29
CA MET A 771 -29.56 -0.58 28.89
C MET A 771 -28.61 0.40 29.58
N THR A 772 -27.35 0.02 29.73
CA THR A 772 -26.29 0.88 30.26
C THR A 772 -25.35 1.28 29.13
N LEU A 773 -25.36 2.56 28.77
CA LEU A 773 -24.40 3.17 27.86
C LEU A 773 -23.32 3.87 28.67
N GLU A 774 -22.07 3.47 28.49
CA GLU A 774 -20.92 4.01 29.20
C GLU A 774 -19.92 4.68 28.25
N ALA A 775 -19.32 5.77 28.71
CA ALA A 775 -18.10 6.33 28.14
C ALA A 775 -17.01 6.45 29.21
N VAL A 776 -15.87 5.80 28.97
CA VAL A 776 -14.69 5.89 29.82
C VAL A 776 -13.66 6.76 29.12
N ILE A 777 -13.40 7.94 29.65
CA ILE A 777 -12.47 8.92 29.09
C ILE A 777 -11.12 8.75 29.78
N THR A 778 -10.06 8.72 28.97
CA THR A 778 -8.66 8.61 29.39
C THR A 778 -7.81 9.57 28.57
N GLY A 779 -7.60 10.77 29.10
CA GLY A 779 -6.83 11.82 28.45
C GLY A 779 -7.46 12.26 27.12
N SER A 780 -6.83 11.91 26.00
CA SER A 780 -7.27 12.32 24.65
C SER A 780 -8.17 11.30 23.94
N THR A 781 -8.50 10.17 24.58
CA THR A 781 -9.36 9.13 24.01
C THR A 781 -10.46 8.73 24.97
N TYR A 782 -11.50 8.08 24.44
CA TYR A 782 -12.56 7.50 25.24
C TYR A 782 -13.08 6.20 24.63
N THR A 783 -13.53 5.29 25.49
CA THR A 783 -14.05 3.97 25.10
C THR A 783 -15.54 3.90 25.42
N VAL A 784 -16.33 3.33 24.51
CA VAL A 784 -17.79 3.23 24.63
C VAL A 784 -18.21 1.80 24.87
N TYR A 785 -19.10 1.59 25.84
CA TYR A 785 -19.69 0.29 26.14
C TYR A 785 -21.21 0.36 26.17
N LEU A 786 -21.87 -0.71 25.73
CA LEU A 786 -23.30 -0.94 25.88
C LEU A 786 -23.48 -2.26 26.63
N ASP A 787 -24.07 -2.25 27.82
CA ASP A 787 -24.26 -3.44 28.67
C ASP A 787 -22.98 -4.29 28.80
N ASP A 788 -21.87 -3.61 29.15
CA ASP A 788 -20.51 -4.15 29.21
C ASP A 788 -19.90 -4.66 27.89
N GLN A 789 -20.67 -4.70 26.79
CA GLN A 789 -20.17 -4.97 25.47
C GLN A 789 -19.42 -3.75 24.91
N LEU A 790 -18.17 -3.96 24.46
CA LEU A 790 -17.40 -2.91 23.80
C LEU A 790 -18.05 -2.50 22.48
N VAL A 791 -18.39 -1.21 22.36
CA VAL A 791 -18.95 -0.60 21.15
C VAL A 791 -17.83 -0.08 20.25
N GLY A 792 -16.88 0.67 20.82
CA GLY A 792 -15.82 1.34 20.06
C GLY A 792 -14.96 2.27 20.89
N GLN A 793 -14.02 2.97 20.25
CA GLN A 793 -13.12 3.93 20.89
C GLN A 793 -12.96 5.15 19.99
N GLY A 794 -13.13 6.35 20.55
CA GLY A 794 -12.99 7.62 19.85
C GLY A 794 -11.96 8.55 20.48
N LYS A 795 -11.53 9.56 19.74
CA LYS A 795 -10.76 10.69 20.30
C LYS A 795 -11.67 11.74 20.90
N VAL A 796 -11.25 12.27 22.05
CA VAL A 796 -11.86 13.42 22.69
C VAL A 796 -11.64 14.66 21.81
N GLU A 797 -12.70 15.44 21.59
CA GLU A 797 -12.66 16.63 20.71
C GLU A 797 -11.93 17.82 21.34
N ARG A 798 -12.05 17.95 22.65
CA ARG A 798 -11.46 19.01 23.48
C ARG A 798 -11.50 18.62 24.95
N THR A 799 -10.72 19.27 25.80
CA THR A 799 -10.69 19.00 27.24
C THR A 799 -11.69 19.86 28.03
N GLY A 800 -11.88 19.55 29.31
CA GLY A 800 -12.63 20.40 30.25
C GLY A 800 -14.15 20.21 30.23
N ALA A 801 -14.64 18.96 30.24
CA ALA A 801 -16.07 18.67 30.36
C ALA A 801 -16.64 19.19 31.69
N THR A 802 -17.72 19.95 31.63
CA THR A 802 -18.44 20.50 32.80
C THR A 802 -19.95 20.33 32.70
N LYS A 803 -20.45 19.71 31.62
CA LYS A 803 -21.88 19.53 31.38
C LYS A 803 -22.17 18.21 30.68
N VAL A 804 -23.35 17.66 30.94
CA VAL A 804 -23.92 16.55 30.17
C VAL A 804 -25.14 17.07 29.42
N ARG A 805 -25.24 16.78 28.13
CA ARG A 805 -26.41 17.06 27.31
C ARG A 805 -27.04 15.77 26.80
N VAL A 806 -28.34 15.64 27.05
CA VAL A 806 -29.21 14.67 26.40
C VAL A 806 -30.03 15.42 25.35
N GLN A 807 -30.06 14.94 24.10
CA GLN A 807 -30.82 15.61 23.05
C GLN A 807 -31.41 14.64 22.03
N THR A 808 -32.60 14.92 21.54
CA THR A 808 -33.14 14.32 20.31
C THR A 808 -32.98 15.34 19.18
N PRO A 809 -32.24 15.04 18.10
CA PRO A 809 -32.05 15.98 16.99
C PRO A 809 -33.33 16.15 16.18
N SER A 810 -33.41 17.26 15.42
CA SER A 810 -34.46 17.45 14.42
C SER A 810 -34.32 16.40 13.30
N GLN A 811 -35.32 15.55 13.14
CA GLN A 811 -35.36 14.50 12.13
C GLN A 811 -36.80 14.24 11.68
N SER A 812 -36.99 13.81 10.42
CA SER A 812 -38.30 13.59 9.81
C SER A 812 -38.89 12.20 10.11
N GLY A 813 -38.09 11.24 10.57
CA GLY A 813 -38.48 9.87 10.96
C GLY A 813 -38.62 9.69 12.48
N GLY A 814 -39.33 8.64 12.91
CA GLY A 814 -39.45 8.27 14.34
C GLY A 814 -40.29 9.22 15.21
N VAL A 815 -41.08 10.12 14.62
CA VAL A 815 -41.99 11.01 15.35
C VAL A 815 -43.02 10.18 16.13
N GLY A 816 -43.05 10.34 17.45
CA GLY A 816 -43.86 9.52 18.36
C GLY A 816 -43.03 8.55 19.21
N GLN A 817 -41.75 8.35 18.88
CA GLN A 817 -40.80 7.68 19.76
C GLN A 817 -40.26 8.61 20.85
N SER A 818 -39.70 7.99 21.86
CA SER A 818 -39.09 8.64 23.01
C SER A 818 -37.94 7.81 23.56
N PHE A 819 -37.02 8.52 24.18
CA PHE A 819 -35.94 7.96 24.98
C PHE A 819 -36.14 8.37 26.43
N ALA A 820 -35.67 7.53 27.34
CA ALA A 820 -35.68 7.80 28.76
C ALA A 820 -34.27 7.62 29.32
N LEU A 821 -33.83 8.56 30.16
CA LEU A 821 -32.64 8.46 30.99
C LEU A 821 -33.09 8.36 32.45
N ASP A 822 -32.84 7.21 33.07
CA ASP A 822 -33.20 6.93 34.46
C ASP A 822 -32.09 7.39 35.41
N GLU A 823 -30.87 6.95 35.16
CA GLU A 823 -29.71 7.35 35.95
C GLU A 823 -28.59 7.82 35.03
N ILE A 824 -27.94 8.91 35.43
CA ILE A 824 -26.61 9.26 34.92
C ILE A 824 -25.65 9.50 36.08
N SER A 825 -24.50 8.84 36.05
CA SER A 825 -23.45 9.02 37.05
C SER A 825 -22.10 9.38 36.41
N ILE A 826 -21.36 10.21 37.13
CA ILE A 826 -19.99 10.62 36.83
C ILE A 826 -19.11 9.99 37.90
N GLN A 827 -18.29 9.05 37.46
CA GLN A 827 -17.37 8.31 38.29
C GLN A 827 -15.95 8.79 38.05
N THR A 828 -15.20 9.01 39.12
CA THR A 828 -13.79 9.36 39.07
C THR A 828 -12.97 8.28 39.76
N ARG A 829 -11.68 8.23 39.44
CA ARG A 829 -10.73 7.28 40.00
C ARG A 829 -9.74 7.97 40.93
#